data_AF-B1IK58-F1
#
_entry.id   AF-B1IK58-F1
#
_cell.length_a   1.000
_cell.length_b   1.000
_cell.length_c   1.000
_cell.angle_alpha   90.00
_cell.angle_beta   90.00
_cell.angle_gamma   90.00
#
_symmetry.space_group_name_H-M   'P 1'
#
loop_
_entity.id
_entity.type
_entity.pdbx_description
1 polymer ?
#
loop_
_entity_poly.entity_id
_entity_poly.type
_entity_poly.pdbx_seq_one_letter_code
_entity_poly.pdbx_strand_id
1 'polypeptide(L)'
;MKLSIAMIVKNEEKNLERTLIPLKKLKEYIDVEIVIVDTGSTDNTIKIAKKYTDKVYLHIWNNDFAAMRNISIDYCTGDWILVLDADEALYDIKDLGELFNRNIIHKYNSAFIKIVNFNKNIENSINNENIAPLLRIFKRNTVKYEGIVHEQPDFKAPVLNTNIRFIHYGYDNDDYELMECKFKRNIELLFKQLRDNPEDIYVNFQIATSYAMHKDLKEALKYITKAYELCKSELTKYIYVVDKYCYILYSLKKYELLREKAIEGINNYKDFLDFYFYLGEACFNLKQYDQSIDAYCNYLNIYTKLQKNEIEFTNILSESTRGFKDNILYNLAMGYYNLKKYNCAIDAIENINDKNIIKDKIYGVFKIIDKGDLWGKLYIIDGIIDKHNFEDALVYVHEELSLNKLQNIEVEQLKQLKVIINIVSYFKINNNINEEIFNEIKEIILRNKVPYIVFVYYTLKYNINEIKNFICFGKDKIESILIHLCKNYYEFNEVLYKGLNVLKSSTFSDLLMRTTVLKSFILGGKIPKELREKIFLSYIAEKYYTIIKCYDNEIIKHNLWILSSEERFIIQLKETLSYKYNDTLKCIQCMKNLLNLDNGYIGYIKLLVGKFEEVTINKKVKAFLPELVQNIRTLINNKKYQDAYNTIEKGLDLVYFDFDLMVLKYNLLLNFNYTEEAMECLNNIILYGDIDRVNNFIYNH
;
A
#
# COMPACT_ATOMS: atom_id res chain seq x y z
N MET A 1 26.09 -28.84 41.40
CA MET A 1 26.56 -28.18 40.16
C MET A 1 26.20 -26.73 40.22
N LYS A 2 27.04 -25.87 39.64
CA LYS A 2 26.82 -24.44 39.59
C LYS A 2 26.69 -23.96 38.14
N LEU A 3 25.67 -23.16 37.85
CA LEU A 3 25.45 -22.50 36.57
C LEU A 3 25.83 -21.02 36.67
N SER A 4 26.78 -20.57 35.85
CA SER A 4 27.09 -19.15 35.71
C SER A 4 26.30 -18.54 34.54
N ILE A 5 25.64 -17.42 34.78
CA ILE A 5 25.00 -16.60 33.76
C ILE A 5 25.97 -15.49 33.38
N ALA A 6 26.42 -15.48 32.12
CA ALA A 6 27.32 -14.47 31.60
C ALA A 6 26.54 -13.46 30.76
N MET A 7 26.63 -12.17 31.10
CA MET A 7 25.92 -11.09 30.41
C MET A 7 26.88 -9.94 30.05
N ILE A 8 26.70 -9.36 28.87
CA ILE A 8 27.24 -8.04 28.53
C ILE A 8 26.09 -7.03 28.53
N VAL A 9 26.28 -5.86 29.13
CA VAL A 9 25.21 -4.86 29.27
C VAL A 9 25.70 -3.46 28.91
N LYS A 10 24.78 -2.65 28.36
CA LYS A 10 24.97 -1.21 28.15
C LYS A 10 23.62 -0.51 27.99
N ASN A 11 23.28 0.42 28.88
CA ASN A 11 22.07 1.24 28.81
C ASN A 11 20.76 0.42 28.67
N GLU A 12 20.57 -0.57 29.54
CA GLU A 12 19.44 -1.50 29.53
C GLU A 12 18.54 -1.33 30.77
N GLU A 13 18.42 -0.11 31.32
CA GLU A 13 17.59 0.12 32.52
C GLU A 13 16.12 -0.28 32.34
N LYS A 14 15.63 -0.29 31.09
CA LYS A 14 14.26 -0.67 30.73
C LYS A 14 14.01 -2.18 30.78
N ASN A 15 15.02 -3.00 30.48
CA ASN A 15 14.86 -4.44 30.28
C ASN A 15 15.58 -5.29 31.33
N LEU A 16 16.72 -4.81 31.84
CA LEU A 16 17.61 -5.63 32.67
C LEU A 16 16.91 -6.20 33.92
N GLU A 17 16.08 -5.41 34.59
CA GLU A 17 15.36 -5.89 35.79
C GLU A 17 14.40 -7.04 35.45
N ARG A 18 13.73 -6.96 34.30
CA ARG A 18 12.84 -8.01 33.79
C ARG A 18 13.61 -9.29 33.50
N THR A 19 14.79 -9.19 32.90
CA THR A 19 15.67 -10.33 32.63
C THR A 19 16.20 -10.99 33.91
N LEU A 20 16.56 -10.19 34.93
CA LEU A 20 17.17 -10.71 36.16
C LEU A 20 16.15 -11.34 37.15
N ILE A 21 14.88 -10.93 37.12
CA ILE A 21 13.84 -11.48 38.03
C ILE A 21 13.69 -13.01 37.90
N PRO A 22 13.51 -13.60 36.71
CA PRO A 22 13.46 -15.05 36.54
C PRO A 22 14.71 -15.78 37.02
N LEU A 23 15.90 -15.20 36.83
CA LEU A 23 17.16 -15.79 37.27
C LEU A 23 17.27 -15.85 38.80
N LYS A 24 16.66 -14.88 39.52
CA LYS A 24 16.55 -14.94 40.98
C LYS A 24 15.71 -16.15 41.43
N LYS A 25 14.61 -16.45 40.73
CA LYS A 25 13.77 -17.63 41.01
C LYS A 25 14.48 -18.94 40.67
N LEU A 26 15.30 -18.95 39.62
CA LEU A 26 16.10 -20.12 39.23
C LEU A 26 17.00 -20.64 40.36
N LYS A 27 17.45 -19.76 41.27
CA LYS A 27 18.23 -20.12 42.47
C LYS A 27 17.53 -21.10 43.41
N GLU A 28 16.20 -21.26 43.31
CA GLU A 28 15.44 -22.27 44.06
C GLU A 28 15.68 -23.70 43.54
N TYR A 29 16.19 -23.85 42.30
CA TYR A 29 16.36 -25.14 41.63
C TYR A 29 17.82 -25.57 41.44
N ILE A 30 18.75 -24.62 41.31
CA ILE A 30 20.18 -24.86 41.09
C ILE A 30 21.00 -23.71 41.69
N ASP A 31 22.25 -23.94 42.06
CA ASP A 31 23.19 -22.86 42.39
C ASP A 31 23.46 -22.00 41.14
N VAL A 32 23.17 -20.71 41.24
CA VAL A 32 23.28 -19.73 40.14
C VAL A 32 24.22 -18.61 40.52
N GLU A 33 25.22 -18.39 39.68
CA GLU A 33 26.06 -17.20 39.69
C GLU A 33 25.68 -16.29 38.54
N ILE A 34 25.52 -14.99 38.80
CA ILE A 34 25.23 -14.00 37.77
C ILE A 34 26.46 -13.10 37.63
N VAL A 35 27.03 -13.07 36.43
CA VAL A 35 28.19 -12.25 36.04
C VAL A 35 27.74 -11.23 35.01
N ILE A 36 27.95 -9.96 35.31
CA ILE A 36 27.56 -8.85 34.43
C ILE A 36 28.81 -8.03 34.10
N VAL A 37 29.10 -7.91 32.81
CA VAL A 37 30.11 -6.99 32.27
C VAL A 37 29.41 -5.79 31.67
N ASP A 38 29.54 -4.64 32.32
CA ASP A 38 29.02 -3.37 31.82
C ASP A 38 30.06 -2.70 30.91
N THR A 39 29.63 -2.30 29.71
CA THR A 39 30.50 -1.75 28.66
C THR A 39 30.42 -0.22 28.53
N GLY A 40 29.99 0.45 29.59
CA GLY A 40 29.89 1.91 29.69
C GLY A 40 28.45 2.42 29.69
N SER A 41 27.61 1.91 30.59
CA SER A 41 26.27 2.44 30.82
C SER A 41 26.30 3.83 31.47
N THR A 42 25.40 4.70 31.06
CA THR A 42 25.20 6.05 31.59
C THR A 42 23.87 6.22 32.32
N ASP A 43 23.02 5.19 32.30
CA ASP A 43 21.70 5.14 32.93
C ASP A 43 21.72 4.33 34.25
N ASN A 44 20.55 3.91 34.75
CA ASN A 44 20.48 3.14 36.00
C ASN A 44 20.87 1.66 35.88
N THR A 45 21.37 1.18 34.73
CA THR A 45 21.68 -0.24 34.47
C THR A 45 22.58 -0.84 35.56
N ILE A 46 23.67 -0.18 35.91
CA ILE A 46 24.62 -0.67 36.94
C ILE A 46 23.95 -0.75 38.31
N LYS A 47 23.11 0.23 38.65
CA LYS A 47 22.37 0.25 39.93
C LYS A 47 21.38 -0.90 40.01
N ILE A 48 20.70 -1.23 38.90
CA ILE A 48 19.80 -2.38 38.80
C ILE A 48 20.60 -3.68 38.96
N ALA A 49 21.68 -3.86 38.20
CA ALA A 49 22.54 -5.05 38.25
C ALA A 49 23.00 -5.39 39.68
N LYS A 50 23.46 -4.38 40.43
CA LYS A 50 23.95 -4.52 41.82
C LYS A 50 22.89 -4.99 42.82
N LYS A 51 21.59 -4.92 42.50
CA LYS A 51 20.53 -5.51 43.34
C LYS A 51 20.51 -7.05 43.28
N TYR A 52 21.07 -7.64 42.22
CA TYR A 52 20.97 -9.08 41.92
C TYR A 52 22.29 -9.83 42.05
N THR A 53 23.42 -9.14 41.92
CA THR A 53 24.77 -9.73 42.05
C THR A 53 25.81 -8.67 42.42
N ASP A 54 26.82 -9.09 43.19
CA ASP A 54 28.01 -8.27 43.47
C ASP A 54 29.07 -8.38 42.35
N LYS A 55 28.88 -9.32 41.41
CA LYS A 55 29.80 -9.58 40.29
C LYS A 55 29.48 -8.72 39.06
N VAL A 56 29.57 -7.40 39.26
CA VAL A 56 29.42 -6.40 38.20
C VAL A 56 30.79 -5.81 37.87
N TYR A 57 31.28 -6.08 36.67
CA TYR A 57 32.59 -5.63 36.18
C TYR A 57 32.43 -4.55 35.13
N LEU A 58 33.31 -3.55 35.15
CA LEU A 58 33.31 -2.46 34.17
C LEU A 58 34.44 -2.69 33.15
N HIS A 59 34.10 -2.73 31.87
CA HIS A 59 35.07 -2.83 30.77
C HIS A 59 34.79 -1.76 29.72
N ILE A 60 35.83 -1.25 29.06
CA ILE A 60 35.64 -0.29 27.97
C ILE A 60 35.18 -1.05 26.74
N TRP A 61 34.08 -0.61 26.11
CA TRP A 61 33.63 -1.15 24.83
C TRP A 61 34.75 -1.08 23.78
N ASN A 62 35.14 -2.24 23.25
CA ASN A 62 36.28 -2.38 22.33
C ASN A 62 35.87 -2.55 20.86
N ASN A 63 34.60 -2.32 20.54
CA ASN A 63 34.04 -2.54 19.21
C ASN A 63 34.03 -4.00 18.75
N ASP A 64 33.99 -4.97 19.68
CA ASP A 64 33.95 -6.40 19.39
C ASP A 64 33.03 -7.15 20.37
N PHE A 65 31.89 -7.62 19.88
CA PHE A 65 30.89 -8.33 20.70
C PHE A 65 31.43 -9.67 21.22
N ALA A 66 32.10 -10.45 20.37
CA ALA A 66 32.71 -11.72 20.77
C ALA A 66 33.75 -11.52 21.87
N ALA A 67 34.61 -10.51 21.76
CA ALA A 67 35.60 -10.20 22.77
C ALA A 67 34.96 -9.86 24.13
N MET A 68 33.93 -9.00 24.14
CA MET A 68 33.22 -8.64 25.38
C MET A 68 32.47 -9.83 26.00
N ARG A 69 31.89 -10.69 25.17
CA ARG A 69 31.22 -11.92 25.61
C ARG A 69 32.20 -12.94 26.18
N ASN A 70 33.39 -13.08 25.59
CA ASN A 70 34.45 -13.92 26.14
C ASN A 70 34.97 -13.37 27.49
N ILE A 71 35.10 -12.04 27.64
CA ILE A 71 35.46 -11.43 28.93
C ILE A 71 34.42 -11.76 30.02
N SER A 72 33.11 -11.72 29.72
CA SER A 72 32.08 -12.09 30.70
C SER A 72 32.12 -13.58 31.06
N ILE A 73 32.46 -14.43 30.09
CA ILE A 73 32.70 -15.87 30.29
C ILE A 73 33.91 -16.12 31.20
N ASP A 74 35.01 -15.38 31.06
CA ASP A 74 36.23 -15.58 31.84
C ASP A 74 36.05 -15.32 33.35
N TYR A 75 35.10 -14.46 33.72
CA TYR A 75 34.74 -14.20 35.12
C TYR A 75 33.87 -15.30 35.75
N CYS A 76 33.37 -16.25 34.96
CA CYS A 76 32.47 -17.30 35.41
C CYS A 76 33.24 -18.44 36.10
N THR A 77 32.70 -18.91 37.23
CA THR A 77 33.28 -19.98 38.06
C THR A 77 32.46 -21.27 38.06
N GLY A 78 31.26 -21.25 37.48
CA GLY A 78 30.36 -22.39 37.40
C GLY A 78 30.90 -23.53 36.55
N ASP A 79 30.30 -24.71 36.73
CA ASP A 79 30.59 -25.90 35.91
C ASP A 79 30.04 -25.70 34.48
N TRP A 80 28.91 -25.01 34.40
CA TRP A 80 28.21 -24.66 33.17
C TRP A 80 28.02 -23.15 33.07
N ILE A 81 27.90 -22.68 31.84
CA ILE A 81 27.71 -21.29 31.48
C ILE A 81 26.44 -21.18 30.63
N LEU A 82 25.61 -20.19 30.95
CA LEU A 82 24.52 -19.71 30.10
C LEU A 82 24.85 -18.26 29.70
N VAL A 83 25.01 -18.00 28.40
CA VAL A 83 25.20 -16.63 27.92
C VAL A 83 23.85 -16.02 27.56
N LEU A 84 23.53 -14.89 28.17
CA LEU A 84 22.21 -14.26 28.09
C LEU A 84 22.31 -12.78 27.77
N ASP A 85 21.46 -12.30 26.87
CA ASP A 85 21.41 -10.88 26.51
C ASP A 85 20.49 -10.13 27.49
N ALA A 86 20.71 -8.82 27.65
CA ALA A 86 20.07 -8.01 28.71
C ALA A 86 18.56 -7.77 28.52
N ASP A 87 18.05 -8.11 27.33
CA ASP A 87 16.65 -8.00 26.91
C ASP A 87 15.97 -9.38 26.72
N GLU A 88 16.62 -10.46 27.15
CA GLU A 88 16.08 -11.82 27.10
C GLU A 88 15.67 -12.28 28.52
N ALA A 89 14.45 -12.81 28.72
CA ALA A 89 14.02 -13.32 30.01
C ALA A 89 13.67 -14.80 29.95
N LEU A 90 14.18 -15.58 30.91
CA LEU A 90 13.87 -17.01 31.05
C LEU A 90 12.37 -17.22 31.33
N TYR A 91 11.71 -17.98 30.45
CA TYR A 91 10.30 -18.33 30.59
C TYR A 91 10.12 -19.66 31.32
N ASP A 92 10.81 -20.71 30.86
CA ASP A 92 10.68 -22.07 31.40
C ASP A 92 11.66 -22.31 32.58
N ILE A 93 11.47 -21.56 33.68
CA ILE A 93 12.38 -21.55 34.85
C ILE A 93 12.57 -22.95 35.42
N LYS A 94 11.46 -23.67 35.64
CA LYS A 94 11.48 -25.01 36.23
C LYS A 94 12.19 -26.02 35.34
N ASP A 95 11.94 -25.98 34.02
CA ASP A 95 12.55 -26.92 33.09
C ASP A 95 14.06 -26.72 32.97
N LEU A 96 14.53 -25.47 33.00
CA LEU A 96 15.97 -25.17 33.05
C LEU A 96 16.60 -25.68 34.36
N GLY A 97 15.95 -25.46 35.51
CA GLY A 97 16.42 -25.98 36.79
C GLY A 97 16.50 -27.51 36.80
N GLU A 98 15.44 -28.18 36.33
CA GLU A 98 15.38 -29.64 36.25
C GLU A 98 16.39 -30.23 35.26
N LEU A 99 16.72 -29.54 34.17
CA LEU A 99 17.72 -29.99 33.20
C LEU A 99 19.06 -30.33 33.88
N PHE A 100 19.49 -29.52 34.85
CA PHE A 100 20.74 -29.72 35.59
C PHE A 100 20.60 -30.67 36.78
N ASN A 101 19.40 -30.86 37.30
CA ASN A 101 19.13 -31.88 38.34
C ASN A 101 19.03 -33.29 37.74
N ARG A 102 18.77 -33.41 36.44
CA ARG A 102 18.75 -34.68 35.71
C ARG A 102 20.16 -35.02 35.22
N ASN A 103 20.55 -36.29 35.32
CA ASN A 103 21.84 -36.77 34.79
C ASN A 103 21.97 -36.71 33.25
N ILE A 104 20.95 -36.18 32.54
CA ILE A 104 20.93 -36.14 31.08
C ILE A 104 21.92 -35.13 30.51
N ILE A 105 22.05 -33.93 31.11
CA ILE A 105 22.92 -32.86 30.58
C ILE A 105 24.41 -33.24 30.63
N HIS A 106 24.81 -34.12 31.56
CA HIS A 106 26.19 -34.59 31.68
C HIS A 106 26.70 -35.37 30.45
N LYS A 107 25.79 -35.94 29.66
CA LYS A 107 26.11 -36.65 28.41
C LYS A 107 26.49 -35.70 27.28
N TYR A 108 26.29 -34.40 27.45
CA TYR A 108 26.46 -33.37 26.43
C TYR A 108 27.54 -32.36 26.83
N ASN A 109 28.05 -31.61 25.86
CA ASN A 109 29.01 -30.51 26.08
C ASN A 109 28.33 -29.13 26.08
N SER A 110 27.20 -29.04 25.38
CA SER A 110 26.45 -27.80 25.20
C SER A 110 24.97 -28.11 24.96
N ALA A 111 24.14 -27.07 25.02
CA ALA A 111 22.72 -27.19 24.74
C ALA A 111 22.13 -25.95 24.04
N PHE A 112 21.15 -26.19 23.18
CA PHE A 112 20.33 -25.16 22.53
C PHE A 112 19.21 -24.68 23.45
N ILE A 113 18.94 -23.38 23.41
CA ILE A 113 17.74 -22.74 23.98
C ILE A 113 16.87 -22.22 22.83
N LYS A 114 15.59 -21.95 23.12
CA LYS A 114 14.63 -21.38 22.17
C LYS A 114 14.40 -19.90 22.49
N ILE A 115 14.77 -19.00 21.59
CA ILE A 115 14.40 -17.59 21.68
C ILE A 115 13.04 -17.37 21.04
N VAL A 116 12.13 -16.75 21.78
CA VAL A 116 10.78 -16.36 21.36
C VAL A 116 10.71 -14.84 21.33
N ASN A 117 10.54 -14.26 20.15
CA ASN A 117 10.37 -12.81 20.02
C ASN A 117 9.01 -12.38 20.58
N PHE A 118 9.03 -11.41 21.50
CA PHE A 118 7.80 -10.87 22.07
C PHE A 118 7.01 -10.07 21.03
N ASN A 119 5.72 -10.38 20.88
CA ASN A 119 4.78 -9.63 20.05
C ASN A 119 3.50 -9.36 20.82
N LYS A 120 3.38 -8.15 21.41
CA LYS A 120 2.23 -7.52 22.12
C LYS A 120 1.51 -8.32 23.21
N ASN A 121 1.39 -9.64 23.09
CA ASN A 121 0.86 -10.62 24.02
C ASN A 121 1.82 -11.83 24.12
N ILE A 122 2.23 -12.16 25.35
CA ILE A 122 3.13 -13.27 25.67
C ILE A 122 2.52 -14.63 25.26
N GLU A 123 1.23 -14.86 25.52
CA GLU A 123 0.56 -16.13 25.20
C GLU A 123 0.53 -16.39 23.68
N ASN A 124 0.25 -15.34 22.89
CA ASN A 124 0.33 -15.43 21.44
C ASN A 124 1.77 -15.61 20.96
N SER A 125 2.75 -14.95 21.59
CA SER A 125 4.16 -15.07 21.22
C SER A 125 4.70 -16.48 21.45
N ILE A 126 4.28 -17.12 22.54
CA ILE A 126 4.70 -18.48 22.91
C ILE A 126 4.05 -19.54 22.01
N ASN A 127 2.84 -19.30 21.54
CA ASN A 127 2.13 -20.17 20.59
C ASN A 127 2.51 -19.87 19.13
N ASN A 128 3.15 -18.73 18.86
CA ASN A 128 3.62 -18.34 17.53
C ASN A 128 4.94 -19.01 17.17
N GLU A 129 5.10 -19.24 15.87
CA GLU A 129 6.09 -20.15 15.30
C GLU A 129 7.48 -19.51 15.06
N ASN A 130 7.72 -18.29 15.55
CA ASN A 130 8.99 -17.56 15.40
C ASN A 130 9.98 -17.93 16.51
N ILE A 131 10.47 -19.17 16.47
CA ILE A 131 11.40 -19.72 17.45
C ILE A 131 12.78 -19.86 16.80
N ALA A 132 13.80 -19.19 17.35
CA ALA A 132 15.19 -19.37 16.93
C ALA A 132 15.94 -20.23 17.95
N PRO A 133 16.46 -21.42 17.57
CA PRO A 133 17.31 -22.20 18.44
C PRO A 133 18.73 -21.59 18.49
N LEU A 134 19.24 -21.29 19.69
CA LEU A 134 20.59 -20.71 19.89
C LEU A 134 21.40 -21.52 20.89
N LEU A 135 22.68 -21.77 20.59
CA LEU A 135 23.59 -22.40 21.54
C LEU A 135 24.03 -21.37 22.57
N ARG A 136 23.43 -21.42 23.75
CA ARG A 136 23.75 -20.50 24.85
C ARG A 136 24.20 -21.21 26.12
N ILE A 137 24.01 -22.53 26.23
CA ILE A 137 24.42 -23.32 27.40
C ILE A 137 25.62 -24.20 27.04
N PHE A 138 26.69 -24.18 27.84
CA PHE A 138 27.88 -25.00 27.61
C PHE A 138 28.72 -25.20 28.86
N LYS A 139 29.56 -26.24 28.86
CA LYS A 139 30.54 -26.46 29.92
C LYS A 139 31.58 -25.35 29.91
N ARG A 140 32.05 -24.95 31.10
CA ARG A 140 33.12 -23.96 31.20
C ARG A 140 34.37 -24.44 30.44
N ASN A 141 35.05 -23.51 29.78
CA ASN A 141 36.25 -23.74 28.96
C ASN A 141 36.06 -24.61 27.71
N THR A 142 34.83 -24.87 27.25
CA THR A 142 34.59 -25.64 26.02
C THR A 142 34.10 -24.83 24.84
N VAL A 143 33.75 -23.56 25.04
CA VAL A 143 33.21 -22.67 23.99
C VAL A 143 33.88 -21.32 24.05
N LYS A 144 34.18 -20.76 22.88
CA LYS A 144 34.63 -19.39 22.69
C LYS A 144 33.79 -18.74 21.60
N TYR A 145 33.46 -17.46 21.74
CA TYR A 145 32.76 -16.72 20.70
C TYR A 145 33.74 -16.08 19.72
N GLU A 146 33.38 -16.09 18.44
CA GLU A 146 34.13 -15.46 17.35
C GLU A 146 33.22 -14.62 16.46
N GLY A 147 33.78 -13.56 15.84
CA GLY A 147 33.07 -12.60 14.98
C GLY A 147 32.78 -11.28 15.70
N ILE A 148 33.08 -10.16 15.03
CA ILE A 148 32.98 -8.83 15.65
C ILE A 148 31.50 -8.45 15.91
N VAL A 149 30.58 -8.90 15.04
CA VAL A 149 29.13 -8.70 15.10
C VAL A 149 28.44 -10.02 14.73
N HIS A 150 27.30 -10.33 15.34
CA HIS A 150 26.58 -11.61 15.17
C HIS A 150 27.48 -12.81 15.52
N GLU A 151 28.18 -12.68 16.65
CA GLU A 151 29.17 -13.63 17.13
C GLU A 151 28.63 -15.05 17.23
N GLN A 152 29.43 -16.02 16.80
CA GLN A 152 29.07 -17.44 16.83
C GLN A 152 29.89 -18.17 17.90
N PRO A 153 29.27 -19.06 18.69
CA PRO A 153 30.02 -19.93 19.57
C PRO A 153 30.74 -21.02 18.77
N ASP A 154 32.03 -21.20 19.02
CA ASP A 154 32.77 -22.40 18.60
C ASP A 154 32.55 -23.51 19.63
N PHE A 155 31.90 -24.61 19.23
CA PHE A 155 31.51 -25.71 20.12
C PHE A 155 31.70 -27.07 19.46
N LYS A 156 31.76 -28.12 20.30
CA LYS A 156 31.90 -29.51 19.86
C LYS A 156 30.74 -30.38 20.34
N ALA A 157 30.30 -31.28 19.47
CA ALA A 157 29.32 -32.32 19.80
C ALA A 157 29.81 -33.22 20.97
N PRO A 158 28.90 -33.92 21.68
CA PRO A 158 27.44 -33.93 21.50
C PRO A 158 26.76 -32.69 22.11
N VAL A 159 25.70 -32.22 21.42
CA VAL A 159 24.90 -31.06 21.81
C VAL A 159 23.47 -31.49 22.12
N LEU A 160 22.91 -31.01 23.22
CA LEU A 160 21.52 -31.27 23.60
C LEU A 160 20.59 -30.23 22.96
N ASN A 161 19.57 -30.68 22.23
CA ASN A 161 18.50 -29.79 21.80
C ASN A 161 17.44 -29.70 22.90
N THR A 162 17.23 -28.51 23.49
CA THR A 162 16.23 -28.31 24.54
C THR A 162 15.02 -27.52 24.02
N ASN A 163 13.89 -27.67 24.71
CA ASN A 163 12.70 -26.86 24.45
C ASN A 163 12.59 -25.65 25.38
N ILE A 164 13.65 -25.30 26.12
CA ILE A 164 13.62 -24.23 27.12
C ILE A 164 13.53 -22.88 26.42
N ARG A 165 12.47 -22.13 26.71
CA ARG A 165 12.19 -20.85 26.08
C ARG A 165 12.69 -19.67 26.88
N PHE A 166 13.18 -18.68 26.15
CA PHE A 166 13.48 -17.33 26.61
C PHE A 166 12.69 -16.35 25.77
N ILE A 167 12.06 -15.38 26.41
CA ILE A 167 11.34 -14.30 25.73
C ILE A 167 12.32 -13.18 25.45
N HIS A 168 12.53 -12.86 24.18
CA HIS A 168 13.30 -11.70 23.77
C HIS A 168 12.37 -10.49 23.68
N TYR A 169 12.64 -9.49 24.51
CA TYR A 169 11.94 -8.21 24.57
C TYR A 169 12.64 -7.12 23.78
N GLY A 170 13.66 -7.48 22.98
CA GLY A 170 14.27 -6.55 22.04
C GLY A 170 13.21 -5.81 21.23
N TYR A 171 13.41 -4.50 21.14
CA TYR A 171 12.43 -3.43 20.93
C TYR A 171 11.43 -3.60 19.75
N ASP A 172 10.30 -2.88 19.85
CA ASP A 172 9.36 -2.62 18.73
C ASP A 172 10.17 -2.26 17.47
N ASN A 173 9.96 -2.99 16.38
CA ASN A 173 10.56 -2.72 15.05
C ASN A 173 10.17 -1.35 14.45
N ASP A 174 9.52 -0.49 15.24
CA ASP A 174 8.96 0.80 14.84
C ASP A 174 9.88 1.99 15.25
N ASP A 175 10.96 1.77 16.02
CA ASP A 175 11.96 2.80 16.34
C ASP A 175 13.02 2.92 15.23
N TYR A 176 12.72 3.76 14.24
CA TYR A 176 13.57 3.97 13.07
C TYR A 176 14.97 4.53 13.41
N GLU A 177 15.08 5.46 14.36
CA GLU A 177 16.36 6.09 14.70
C GLU A 177 17.34 5.08 15.34
N LEU A 178 16.82 4.22 16.22
CA LEU A 178 17.61 3.17 16.85
C LEU A 178 18.04 2.12 15.83
N MET A 179 17.15 1.71 14.92
CA MET A 179 17.48 0.78 13.84
C MET A 179 18.59 1.32 12.94
N GLU A 180 18.52 2.61 12.58
CA GLU A 180 19.51 3.29 11.76
C GLU A 180 20.89 3.35 12.45
N CYS A 181 20.93 3.67 13.75
CA CYS A 181 22.17 3.69 14.51
C CYS A 181 22.82 2.29 14.59
N LYS A 182 22.02 1.24 14.81
CA LYS A 182 22.50 -0.15 14.84
C LYS A 182 23.03 -0.58 13.49
N PHE A 183 22.31 -0.28 12.42
CA PHE A 183 22.73 -0.58 11.06
C PHE A 183 24.10 0.05 10.74
N LYS A 184 24.26 1.37 10.97
CA LYS A 184 25.52 2.08 10.77
C LYS A 184 26.68 1.47 11.54
N ARG A 185 26.49 1.25 12.85
CA ARG A 185 27.49 0.62 13.72
C ARG A 185 27.90 -0.76 13.21
N ASN A 186 26.92 -1.64 12.98
CA ASN A 186 27.20 -3.02 12.60
C ASN A 186 27.90 -3.10 11.24
N ILE A 187 27.44 -2.34 10.24
CA ILE A 187 28.05 -2.30 8.91
C ILE A 187 29.48 -1.77 8.96
N GLU A 188 29.77 -0.73 9.75
CA GLU A 188 31.13 -0.21 9.91
C GLU A 188 32.09 -1.28 10.46
N LEU A 189 31.65 -2.03 11.48
CA LEU A 189 32.42 -3.11 12.09
C LEU A 189 32.62 -4.30 11.14
N LEU A 190 31.57 -4.70 10.42
CA LEU A 190 31.64 -5.78 9.44
C LEU A 190 32.57 -5.40 8.27
N PHE A 191 32.52 -4.15 7.79
CA PHE A 191 33.46 -3.69 6.77
C PHE A 191 34.89 -3.62 7.27
N LYS A 192 35.12 -3.29 8.55
CA LYS A 192 36.44 -3.38 9.16
C LYS A 192 36.96 -4.82 9.13
N GLN A 193 36.15 -5.79 9.55
CA GLN A 193 36.51 -7.21 9.50
C GLN A 193 36.78 -7.69 8.07
N LEU A 194 35.96 -7.25 7.11
CA LEU A 194 36.10 -7.60 5.70
C LEU A 194 37.38 -7.05 5.06
N ARG A 195 37.93 -5.92 5.55
CA ARG A 195 39.23 -5.41 5.05
C ARG A 195 40.37 -6.37 5.38
N ASP A 196 40.32 -6.98 6.56
CA ASP A 196 41.35 -7.91 7.02
C ASP A 196 41.19 -9.29 6.35
N ASN A 197 39.96 -9.70 6.03
CA ASN A 197 39.66 -10.93 5.28
C ASN A 197 38.52 -10.73 4.24
N PRO A 198 38.84 -10.30 3.00
CA PRO A 198 37.83 -10.00 1.98
C PRO A 198 37.00 -11.21 1.49
N GLU A 199 37.51 -12.42 1.70
CA GLU A 199 36.87 -13.68 1.27
C GLU A 199 36.13 -14.39 2.40
N ASP A 200 35.89 -13.70 3.52
CA ASP A 200 35.11 -14.25 4.62
C ASP A 200 33.62 -14.42 4.21
N ILE A 201 33.20 -15.67 4.02
CA ILE A 201 31.83 -16.04 3.62
C ILE A 201 30.81 -15.52 4.64
N TYR A 202 31.09 -15.67 5.94
CA TYR A 202 30.16 -15.31 7.00
C TYR A 202 29.99 -13.80 7.11
N VAL A 203 31.09 -13.03 7.02
CA VAL A 203 31.03 -11.57 7.04
C VAL A 203 30.26 -11.03 5.82
N ASN A 204 30.50 -11.56 4.61
CA ASN A 204 29.72 -11.18 3.42
C ASN A 204 28.22 -11.48 3.62
N PHE A 205 27.87 -12.64 4.19
CA PHE A 205 26.49 -12.98 4.53
C PHE A 205 25.86 -12.02 5.56
N GLN A 206 26.60 -11.62 6.60
CA GLN A 206 26.11 -10.70 7.63
C GLN A 206 25.91 -9.28 7.10
N ILE A 207 26.80 -8.83 6.21
CA ILE A 207 26.62 -7.56 5.48
C ILE A 207 25.35 -7.63 4.64
N ALA A 208 25.15 -8.70 3.88
CA ALA A 208 23.95 -8.89 3.08
C ALA A 208 22.67 -8.88 3.94
N THR A 209 22.68 -9.58 5.07
CA THR A 209 21.55 -9.62 6.01
C THR A 209 21.25 -8.24 6.58
N SER A 210 22.28 -7.49 6.96
CA SER A 210 22.14 -6.12 7.49
C SER A 210 21.53 -5.17 6.46
N TYR A 211 22.00 -5.18 5.21
CA TYR A 211 21.42 -4.38 4.13
C TYR A 211 19.99 -4.80 3.78
N ALA A 212 19.70 -6.11 3.80
CA ALA A 212 18.35 -6.60 3.54
C ALA A 212 17.35 -6.12 4.61
N MET A 213 17.74 -6.17 5.90
CA MET A 213 16.94 -5.61 7.00
C MET A 213 16.74 -4.09 6.87
N HIS A 214 17.74 -3.38 6.35
CA HIS A 214 17.67 -1.94 6.06
C HIS A 214 16.95 -1.63 4.71
N LYS A 215 16.37 -2.63 4.04
CA LYS A 215 15.65 -2.52 2.76
C LYS A 215 16.50 -2.07 1.56
N ASP A 216 17.83 -2.02 1.68
CA ASP A 216 18.73 -1.87 0.54
C ASP A 216 19.02 -3.23 -0.09
N LEU A 217 18.03 -3.73 -0.83
CA LEU A 217 18.10 -5.05 -1.47
C LEU A 217 19.18 -5.12 -2.56
N LYS A 218 19.64 -3.97 -3.08
CA LYS A 218 20.66 -3.94 -4.14
C LYS A 218 22.05 -4.24 -3.57
N GLU A 219 22.44 -3.56 -2.49
CA GLU A 219 23.69 -3.90 -1.81
C GLU A 219 23.59 -5.27 -1.14
N ALA A 220 22.45 -5.64 -0.57
CA ALA A 220 22.25 -6.98 -0.03
C ALA A 220 22.52 -8.07 -1.08
N LEU A 221 21.98 -7.90 -2.29
CA LEU A 221 22.21 -8.83 -3.40
C LEU A 221 23.71 -8.96 -3.75
N LYS A 222 24.43 -7.85 -3.81
CA LYS A 222 25.86 -7.84 -4.14
C LYS A 222 26.68 -8.70 -3.16
N TYR A 223 26.48 -8.52 -1.85
CA TYR A 223 27.24 -9.26 -0.85
C TYR A 223 26.79 -10.71 -0.70
N ILE A 224 25.49 -11.01 -0.86
CA ILE A 224 25.04 -12.41 -0.81
C ILE A 224 25.52 -13.18 -2.04
N THR A 225 25.55 -12.56 -3.23
CA THR A 225 26.13 -13.18 -4.42
C THR A 225 27.62 -13.48 -4.20
N LYS A 226 28.38 -12.55 -3.59
CA LYS A 226 29.80 -12.79 -3.27
C LYS A 226 29.97 -13.94 -2.27
N ALA A 227 29.18 -13.99 -1.20
CA ALA A 227 29.19 -15.10 -0.25
C ALA A 227 28.88 -16.44 -0.94
N TYR A 228 27.86 -16.47 -1.80
CA TYR A 228 27.49 -17.66 -2.57
C TYR A 228 28.62 -18.13 -3.50
N GLU A 229 29.25 -17.22 -4.25
CA GLU A 229 30.35 -17.58 -5.16
C GLU A 229 31.55 -18.20 -4.43
N LEU A 230 31.81 -17.77 -3.19
CA LEU A 230 32.87 -18.31 -2.35
C LEU A 230 32.52 -19.69 -1.76
N CYS A 231 31.23 -20.00 -1.56
CA CYS A 231 30.79 -21.21 -0.88
C CYS A 231 30.10 -22.25 -1.79
N LYS A 232 29.90 -21.95 -3.08
CA LYS A 232 29.13 -22.79 -4.03
C LYS A 232 29.62 -24.23 -4.21
N SER A 233 30.87 -24.53 -3.87
CA SER A 233 31.41 -25.90 -3.89
C SER A 233 31.06 -26.73 -2.65
N GLU A 234 30.64 -26.10 -1.55
CA GLU A 234 30.36 -26.74 -0.26
C GLU A 234 29.02 -26.29 0.34
N LEU A 235 27.98 -26.18 -0.49
CA LEU A 235 26.70 -25.56 -0.10
C LEU A 235 26.03 -26.19 1.11
N THR A 236 26.19 -27.50 1.33
CA THR A 236 25.65 -28.17 2.52
C THR A 236 26.15 -27.53 3.83
N LYS A 237 27.39 -27.02 3.86
CA LYS A 237 27.97 -26.34 5.02
C LYS A 237 27.47 -24.90 5.18
N TYR A 238 27.10 -24.25 4.07
CA TYR A 238 26.75 -22.83 4.03
C TYR A 238 25.33 -22.59 3.52
N ILE A 239 24.42 -23.51 3.83
CA ILE A 239 23.06 -23.52 3.29
C ILE A 239 22.26 -22.25 3.64
N TYR A 240 22.60 -21.59 4.76
CA TYR A 240 22.09 -20.28 5.17
C TYR A 240 22.37 -19.16 4.16
N VAL A 241 23.45 -19.26 3.38
CA VAL A 241 23.77 -18.33 2.31
C VAL A 241 22.76 -18.47 1.17
N VAL A 242 22.43 -19.72 0.80
CA VAL A 242 21.46 -20.00 -0.26
C VAL A 242 20.06 -19.53 0.15
N ASP A 243 19.65 -19.81 1.38
CA ASP A 243 18.37 -19.35 1.93
C ASP A 243 18.24 -17.81 1.87
N LYS A 244 19.24 -17.10 2.38
CA LYS A 244 19.24 -15.63 2.32
C LYS A 244 19.30 -15.09 0.89
N TYR A 245 19.99 -15.79 0.00
CA TYR A 245 20.01 -15.43 -1.41
C TYR A 245 18.61 -15.54 -2.02
N CYS A 246 17.91 -16.65 -1.77
CA CYS A 246 16.52 -16.82 -2.18
C CYS A 246 15.60 -15.73 -1.61
N TYR A 247 15.71 -15.42 -0.32
CA TYR A 247 14.97 -14.33 0.31
C TYR A 247 15.16 -12.97 -0.41
N ILE A 248 16.41 -12.61 -0.71
CA ILE A 248 16.74 -11.35 -1.41
C ILE A 248 16.20 -11.37 -2.84
N LEU A 249 16.34 -12.49 -3.56
CA LEU A 249 15.84 -12.64 -4.93
C LEU A 249 14.31 -12.59 -5.01
N TYR A 250 13.61 -13.20 -4.05
CA TYR A 250 12.16 -13.10 -3.90
C TYR A 250 11.74 -11.65 -3.69
N SER A 251 12.39 -10.94 -2.77
CA SER A 251 12.11 -9.53 -2.48
C SER A 251 12.36 -8.61 -3.69
N LEU A 252 13.35 -8.95 -4.52
CA LEU A 252 13.66 -8.26 -5.78
C LEU A 252 12.83 -8.73 -6.98
N LYS A 253 11.93 -9.71 -6.81
CA LYS A 253 11.12 -10.32 -7.88
C LYS A 253 11.96 -10.92 -9.03
N LYS A 254 13.16 -11.42 -8.72
CA LYS A 254 14.08 -12.06 -9.69
C LYS A 254 13.78 -13.56 -9.82
N TYR A 255 12.61 -13.88 -10.35
CA TYR A 255 12.03 -15.22 -10.25
C TYR A 255 12.81 -16.33 -10.98
N GLU A 256 13.41 -16.06 -12.15
CA GLU A 256 14.22 -17.08 -12.86
C GLU A 256 15.41 -17.55 -12.01
N LEU A 257 16.16 -16.60 -11.45
CA LEU A 257 17.31 -16.91 -10.59
C LEU A 257 16.87 -17.46 -9.23
N LEU A 258 15.75 -16.97 -8.68
CA LEU A 258 15.16 -17.53 -7.45
C LEU A 258 14.85 -19.01 -7.62
N ARG A 259 14.22 -19.40 -8.74
CA ARG A 259 13.90 -20.79 -9.05
C ARG A 259 15.17 -21.65 -9.07
N GLU A 260 16.22 -21.18 -9.74
CA GLU A 260 17.51 -21.89 -9.81
C GLU A 260 18.10 -22.13 -8.41
N LYS A 261 18.20 -21.07 -7.59
CA LYS A 261 18.80 -21.17 -6.25
C LYS A 261 17.94 -21.99 -5.29
N ALA A 262 16.61 -21.94 -5.41
CA ALA A 262 15.71 -22.77 -4.62
C ALA A 262 15.87 -24.26 -4.96
N ILE A 263 16.00 -24.63 -6.24
CA ILE A 263 16.28 -26.02 -6.67
C ILE A 263 17.63 -26.48 -6.12
N GLU A 264 18.65 -25.64 -6.21
CA GLU A 264 19.98 -25.92 -5.66
C GLU A 264 19.93 -26.15 -4.13
N GLY A 265 19.17 -25.31 -3.42
CA GLY A 265 18.88 -25.48 -2.00
C GLY A 265 18.22 -26.83 -1.67
N ILE A 266 17.16 -27.19 -2.40
CA ILE A 266 16.43 -28.47 -2.22
C ILE A 266 17.35 -29.68 -2.47
N ASN A 267 18.19 -29.62 -3.51
CA ASN A 267 19.12 -30.70 -3.84
C ASN A 267 20.16 -30.95 -2.73
N ASN A 268 20.52 -29.90 -1.97
CA ASN A 268 21.49 -29.99 -0.88
C ASN A 268 20.83 -30.23 0.49
N TYR A 269 19.59 -29.75 0.67
CA TYR A 269 18.85 -29.87 1.92
C TYR A 269 17.34 -30.00 1.65
N LYS A 270 16.92 -31.24 1.38
CA LYS A 270 15.55 -31.59 0.93
C LYS A 270 14.45 -31.34 1.96
N ASP A 271 14.78 -31.29 3.25
CA ASP A 271 13.79 -31.18 4.32
C ASP A 271 13.65 -29.73 4.83
N PHE A 272 14.16 -28.73 4.08
CA PHE A 272 14.02 -27.32 4.44
C PHE A 272 12.81 -26.67 3.77
N LEU A 273 11.89 -26.20 4.60
CA LEU A 273 10.59 -25.65 4.21
C LEU A 273 10.71 -24.45 3.25
N ASP A 274 11.57 -23.49 3.56
CA ASP A 274 11.62 -22.20 2.87
C ASP A 274 12.02 -22.34 1.38
N PHE A 275 12.84 -23.34 1.01
CA PHE A 275 13.16 -23.55 -0.41
C PHE A 275 11.96 -23.95 -1.26
N TYR A 276 11.03 -24.73 -0.72
CA TYR A 276 9.79 -25.07 -1.43
C TYR A 276 8.85 -23.88 -1.55
N PHE A 277 8.82 -23.00 -0.54
CA PHE A 277 8.13 -21.71 -0.63
C PHE A 277 8.69 -20.88 -1.80
N TYR A 278 10.01 -20.67 -1.82
CA TYR A 278 10.66 -19.87 -2.87
C TYR A 278 10.49 -20.47 -4.26
N LEU A 279 10.61 -21.79 -4.39
CA LEU A 279 10.40 -22.48 -5.66
C LEU A 279 8.96 -22.31 -6.15
N GLY A 280 7.98 -22.50 -5.27
CA GLY A 280 6.56 -22.34 -5.59
C GLY A 280 6.24 -20.91 -6.06
N GLU A 281 6.67 -19.91 -5.29
CA GLU A 281 6.48 -18.50 -5.63
C GLU A 281 7.17 -18.12 -6.96
N ALA A 282 8.39 -18.59 -7.19
CA ALA A 282 9.11 -18.34 -8.44
C ALA A 282 8.37 -18.93 -9.64
N CYS A 283 8.02 -20.22 -9.57
CA CYS A 283 7.31 -20.91 -10.65
C CYS A 283 5.93 -20.30 -10.90
N PHE A 284 5.20 -19.92 -9.85
CA PHE A 284 3.88 -19.30 -9.98
C PHE A 284 3.96 -17.96 -10.74
N ASN A 285 4.90 -17.10 -10.37
CA ASN A 285 5.11 -15.81 -11.05
C ASN A 285 5.65 -15.96 -12.48
N LEU A 286 6.37 -17.04 -12.77
CA LEU A 286 6.79 -17.42 -14.12
C LEU A 286 5.71 -18.13 -14.93
N LYS A 287 4.48 -18.28 -14.38
CA LYS A 287 3.35 -19.00 -14.99
C LYS A 287 3.61 -20.48 -15.26
N GLN A 288 4.57 -21.07 -14.54
CA GLN A 288 4.88 -22.50 -14.55
C GLN A 288 4.02 -23.21 -13.50
N TYR A 289 2.71 -23.25 -13.75
CA TYR A 289 1.74 -23.60 -12.72
C TYR A 289 1.87 -25.04 -12.20
N ASP A 290 2.16 -26.02 -13.07
CA ASP A 290 2.39 -27.41 -12.64
C ASP A 290 3.55 -27.50 -11.62
N GLN A 291 4.69 -26.89 -11.95
CA GLN A 291 5.87 -26.86 -11.07
C GLN A 291 5.60 -26.08 -9.78
N SER A 292 4.80 -25.01 -9.83
CA SER A 292 4.41 -24.26 -8.63
C SER A 292 3.54 -25.09 -7.70
N ILE A 293 2.60 -25.87 -8.25
CA ILE A 293 1.72 -26.77 -7.49
C ILE A 293 2.55 -27.85 -6.81
N ASP A 294 3.48 -28.49 -7.54
CA ASP A 294 4.36 -29.51 -6.96
C ASP A 294 5.20 -28.95 -5.80
N ALA A 295 5.75 -27.74 -5.96
CA ALA A 295 6.51 -27.08 -4.91
C ALA A 295 5.65 -26.73 -3.68
N TYR A 296 4.45 -26.18 -3.88
CA TYR A 296 3.52 -25.86 -2.79
C TYR A 296 3.01 -27.12 -2.06
N CYS A 297 2.74 -28.21 -2.78
CA CYS A 297 2.37 -29.49 -2.16
C CYS A 297 3.52 -30.05 -1.31
N ASN A 298 4.77 -29.96 -1.79
CA ASN A 298 5.93 -30.34 -1.00
C ASN A 298 6.12 -29.44 0.22
N TYR A 299 5.92 -28.13 0.08
CA TYR A 299 5.91 -27.19 1.20
C TYR A 299 4.91 -27.62 2.29
N LEU A 300 3.66 -27.91 1.92
CA LEU A 300 2.61 -28.33 2.86
C LEU A 300 2.91 -29.69 3.53
N ASN A 301 3.57 -30.59 2.81
CA ASN A 301 4.04 -31.87 3.37
C ASN A 301 5.13 -31.65 4.42
N ILE A 302 6.16 -30.84 4.12
CA ILE A 302 7.23 -30.50 5.08
C ILE A 302 6.65 -29.77 6.29
N TYR A 303 5.74 -28.80 6.07
CA TYR A 303 5.02 -28.09 7.12
C TYR A 303 4.32 -29.06 8.09
N THR A 304 3.65 -30.09 7.56
CA THR A 304 2.96 -31.11 8.37
C THR A 304 3.93 -31.97 9.18
N LYS A 305 5.07 -32.36 8.58
CA LYS A 305 6.12 -33.12 9.28
C LYS A 305 6.73 -32.31 10.43
N LEU A 306 6.96 -31.02 10.21
CA LEU A 306 7.45 -30.10 11.25
C LEU A 306 6.47 -30.00 12.43
N GLN A 307 5.16 -29.91 12.16
CA GLN A 307 4.15 -29.91 13.22
C GLN A 307 4.13 -31.22 14.04
N LYS A 308 4.48 -32.35 13.41
CA LYS A 308 4.58 -33.65 14.07
C LYS A 308 5.94 -33.91 14.73
N ASN A 309 6.86 -32.95 14.68
CA ASN A 309 8.26 -33.11 15.12
C ASN A 309 8.99 -34.28 14.45
N GLU A 310 8.65 -34.59 13.18
CA GLU A 310 9.30 -35.66 12.39
C GLU A 310 10.61 -35.19 11.72
N ILE A 311 10.92 -33.90 11.77
CA ILE A 311 12.14 -33.29 11.22
C ILE A 311 12.88 -32.61 12.38
N GLU A 312 14.18 -32.89 12.52
CA GLU A 312 15.03 -32.26 13.54
C GLU A 312 15.42 -30.83 13.15
N PHE A 313 15.26 -29.88 14.07
CA PHE A 313 15.68 -28.49 13.88
C PHE A 313 17.21 -28.36 13.84
N THR A 314 17.74 -27.64 12.86
CA THR A 314 19.15 -27.25 12.79
C THR A 314 19.30 -25.74 12.97
N ASN A 315 20.35 -25.27 13.66
CA ASN A 315 20.54 -23.83 13.97
C ASN A 315 21.09 -23.01 12.80
N ILE A 316 21.26 -23.65 11.65
CA ILE A 316 21.83 -23.03 10.47
C ILE A 316 20.72 -22.33 9.67
N LEU A 317 19.46 -22.76 9.83
CA LEU A 317 18.37 -22.38 8.95
C LEU A 317 17.16 -21.90 9.76
N SER A 318 16.65 -20.72 9.43
CA SER A 318 15.40 -20.19 9.98
C SER A 318 14.24 -20.53 9.04
N GLU A 319 13.15 -21.12 9.56
CA GLU A 319 11.93 -21.38 8.77
C GLU A 319 11.03 -20.13 8.75
N SER A 320 11.55 -19.07 8.13
CA SER A 320 10.90 -17.76 8.12
C SER A 320 9.58 -17.76 7.37
N THR A 321 9.37 -18.72 6.47
CA THR A 321 8.18 -18.78 5.60
C THR A 321 7.00 -19.52 6.23
N ARG A 322 7.16 -20.11 7.42
CA ARG A 322 6.14 -20.97 8.05
C ARG A 322 4.77 -20.28 8.19
N GLY A 323 4.76 -19.01 8.57
CA GLY A 323 3.55 -18.17 8.70
C GLY A 323 2.82 -17.90 7.38
N PHE A 324 3.37 -18.28 6.23
CA PHE A 324 2.74 -18.07 4.91
C PHE A 324 1.85 -19.23 4.45
N LYS A 325 1.64 -20.27 5.27
CA LYS A 325 0.86 -21.47 4.89
C LYS A 325 -0.45 -21.15 4.17
N ASP A 326 -1.26 -20.25 4.71
CA ASP A 326 -2.57 -19.93 4.12
C ASP A 326 -2.46 -19.08 2.85
N ASN A 327 -1.42 -18.25 2.72
CA ASN A 327 -1.09 -17.58 1.48
C ASN A 327 -0.67 -18.57 0.39
N ILE A 328 0.09 -19.61 0.77
CA ILE A 328 0.47 -20.70 -0.11
C ILE A 328 -0.75 -21.50 -0.56
N LEU A 329 -1.70 -21.79 0.33
CA LEU A 329 -2.96 -22.45 -0.05
C LEU A 329 -3.76 -21.62 -1.06
N TYR A 330 -3.81 -20.29 -0.90
CA TYR A 330 -4.43 -19.43 -1.91
C TYR A 330 -3.68 -19.47 -3.25
N ASN A 331 -2.35 -19.36 -3.25
CA ASN A 331 -1.57 -19.40 -4.50
C ASN A 331 -1.66 -20.78 -5.18
N LEU A 332 -1.71 -21.85 -4.40
CA LEU A 332 -1.99 -23.21 -4.87
C LEU A 332 -3.37 -23.29 -5.53
N ALA A 333 -4.41 -22.72 -4.92
CA ALA A 333 -5.74 -22.63 -5.51
C ALA A 333 -5.71 -21.89 -6.85
N MET A 334 -4.99 -20.77 -6.93
CA MET A 334 -4.82 -20.02 -8.18
C MET A 334 -4.01 -20.80 -9.22
N GLY A 335 -3.04 -21.62 -8.82
CA GLY A 335 -2.32 -22.54 -9.70
C GLY A 335 -3.28 -23.55 -10.33
N TYR A 336 -4.09 -24.22 -9.49
CA TYR A 336 -5.12 -25.14 -9.96
C TYR A 336 -6.15 -24.46 -10.87
N TYR A 337 -6.58 -23.24 -10.54
CA TYR A 337 -7.47 -22.44 -11.36
C TYR A 337 -6.91 -22.22 -12.77
N ASN A 338 -5.63 -21.82 -12.89
CA ASN A 338 -5.00 -21.58 -14.19
C ASN A 338 -4.87 -22.86 -15.04
N LEU A 339 -4.76 -24.02 -14.39
CA LEU A 339 -4.80 -25.34 -15.03
C LEU A 339 -6.23 -25.89 -15.23
N LYS A 340 -7.27 -25.09 -14.94
CA LYS A 340 -8.70 -25.47 -15.03
C LYS A 340 -9.09 -26.64 -14.12
N LYS A 341 -8.34 -26.88 -13.04
CA LYS A 341 -8.62 -27.90 -12.01
C LYS A 341 -9.44 -27.29 -10.87
N TYR A 342 -10.67 -26.86 -11.14
CA TYR A 342 -11.45 -26.01 -10.22
C TYR A 342 -11.85 -26.68 -8.90
N ASN A 343 -12.10 -28.00 -8.90
CA ASN A 343 -12.36 -28.74 -7.65
C ASN A 343 -11.14 -28.70 -6.72
N CYS A 344 -9.94 -28.98 -7.24
CA CYS A 344 -8.71 -28.86 -6.46
C CYS A 344 -8.46 -27.42 -5.99
N ALA A 345 -8.83 -26.44 -6.81
CA ALA A 345 -8.73 -25.04 -6.44
C ALA A 345 -9.63 -24.69 -5.24
N ILE A 346 -10.90 -25.12 -5.27
CA ILE A 346 -11.82 -24.83 -4.16
C ILE A 346 -11.42 -25.60 -2.89
N ASP A 347 -10.96 -26.84 -3.01
CA ASP A 347 -10.47 -27.64 -1.89
C ASP A 347 -9.29 -26.93 -1.19
N ALA A 348 -8.38 -26.32 -1.95
CA ALA A 348 -7.28 -25.54 -1.40
C ALA A 348 -7.78 -24.27 -0.67
N ILE A 349 -8.80 -23.59 -1.19
CA ILE A 349 -9.43 -22.44 -0.50
C ILE A 349 -10.11 -22.86 0.81
N GLU A 350 -10.77 -24.02 0.86
CA GLU A 350 -11.44 -24.50 2.07
C GLU A 350 -10.47 -24.80 3.21
N ASN A 351 -9.23 -25.17 2.88
CA ASN A 351 -8.16 -25.42 3.84
C ASN A 351 -7.52 -24.14 4.42
N ILE A 352 -7.92 -22.95 3.96
CA ILE A 352 -7.45 -21.66 4.50
C ILE A 352 -8.14 -21.38 5.84
N ASN A 353 -7.33 -21.23 6.89
CA ASN A 353 -7.79 -20.95 8.25
C ASN A 353 -8.04 -19.46 8.46
N ASP A 354 -7.11 -18.59 8.05
CA ASP A 354 -7.23 -17.14 8.15
C ASP A 354 -8.19 -16.61 7.06
N LYS A 355 -9.43 -16.35 7.48
CA LYS A 355 -10.47 -15.82 6.59
C LYS A 355 -10.16 -14.42 6.06
N ASN A 356 -9.24 -13.66 6.66
CA ASN A 356 -8.82 -12.37 6.10
C ASN A 356 -8.13 -12.53 4.74
N ILE A 357 -7.39 -13.62 4.51
CA ILE A 357 -6.77 -13.90 3.21
C ILE A 357 -7.84 -14.08 2.13
N ILE A 358 -8.94 -14.77 2.45
CA ILE A 358 -10.07 -14.95 1.54
C ILE A 358 -10.79 -13.61 1.32
N LYS A 359 -10.96 -12.84 2.41
CA LYS A 359 -11.63 -11.54 2.42
C LYS A 359 -10.95 -10.55 1.46
N ASP A 360 -9.63 -10.46 1.51
CA ASP A 360 -8.81 -9.54 0.69
C ASP A 360 -8.71 -10.01 -0.77
N LYS A 361 -9.02 -11.27 -1.04
CA LYS A 361 -8.87 -11.91 -2.36
C LYS A 361 -10.18 -12.51 -2.89
N ILE A 362 -11.31 -11.93 -2.48
CA ILE A 362 -12.65 -12.48 -2.71
C ILE A 362 -12.96 -12.64 -4.20
N TYR A 363 -12.51 -11.70 -5.04
CA TYR A 363 -12.67 -11.73 -6.49
C TYR A 363 -12.10 -13.03 -7.10
N GLY A 364 -10.92 -13.46 -6.63
CA GLY A 364 -10.27 -14.68 -7.12
C GLY A 364 -11.05 -15.94 -6.73
N VAL A 365 -11.62 -15.97 -5.52
CA VAL A 365 -12.45 -17.10 -5.06
C VAL A 365 -13.77 -17.17 -5.81
N PHE A 366 -14.40 -16.01 -6.05
CA PHE A 366 -15.55 -15.90 -6.94
C PHE A 366 -15.28 -16.48 -8.32
N LYS A 367 -14.10 -16.18 -8.88
CA LYS A 367 -13.68 -16.67 -10.18
C LYS A 367 -13.53 -18.19 -10.22
N ILE A 368 -12.97 -18.78 -9.16
CA ILE A 368 -12.86 -20.24 -9.03
C ILE A 368 -14.25 -20.88 -9.02
N ILE A 369 -15.17 -20.33 -8.22
CA ILE A 369 -16.55 -20.82 -8.11
C ILE A 369 -17.28 -20.73 -9.46
N ASP A 370 -17.25 -19.56 -10.11
CA ASP A 370 -17.92 -19.31 -11.39
C ASP A 370 -17.38 -20.19 -12.53
N LYS A 371 -16.05 -20.30 -12.68
CA LYS A 371 -15.45 -21.08 -13.77
C LYS A 371 -15.53 -22.58 -13.53
N GLY A 372 -15.62 -23.01 -12.28
CA GLY A 372 -15.80 -24.40 -11.89
C GLY A 372 -17.25 -24.88 -11.84
N ASP A 373 -18.23 -23.97 -12.00
CA ASP A 373 -19.65 -24.27 -11.78
C ASP A 373 -19.96 -24.77 -10.35
N LEU A 374 -19.22 -24.24 -9.35
CA LEU A 374 -19.23 -24.71 -7.96
C LEU A 374 -20.16 -23.90 -7.07
N TRP A 375 -21.35 -23.54 -7.55
CA TRP A 375 -22.24 -22.58 -6.88
C TRP A 375 -22.65 -22.97 -5.47
N GLY A 376 -22.71 -24.27 -5.16
CA GLY A 376 -22.91 -24.77 -3.79
C GLY A 376 -21.81 -24.38 -2.79
N LYS A 377 -20.69 -23.81 -3.25
CA LYS A 377 -19.57 -23.33 -2.43
C LYS A 377 -19.59 -21.82 -2.15
N LEU A 378 -20.63 -21.10 -2.55
CA LEU A 378 -20.76 -19.66 -2.29
C LEU A 378 -20.74 -19.29 -0.79
N TYR A 379 -21.07 -20.22 0.11
CA TYR A 379 -20.98 -20.00 1.57
C TYR A 379 -19.56 -19.61 2.02
N ILE A 380 -18.52 -20.01 1.28
CA ILE A 380 -17.11 -19.68 1.59
C ILE A 380 -16.90 -18.16 1.63
N ILE A 381 -17.58 -17.45 0.72
CA ILE A 381 -17.41 -16.00 0.53
C ILE A 381 -18.58 -15.19 1.11
N ASP A 382 -19.80 -15.72 1.15
CA ASP A 382 -20.97 -14.98 1.65
C ASP A 382 -20.81 -14.50 3.10
N GLY A 383 -20.27 -15.37 3.98
CA GLY A 383 -20.09 -15.07 5.40
C GLY A 383 -18.97 -14.07 5.73
N ILE A 384 -18.09 -13.76 4.77
CA ILE A 384 -16.93 -12.88 4.94
C ILE A 384 -17.05 -11.56 4.18
N ILE A 385 -18.14 -11.38 3.42
CA ILE A 385 -18.42 -10.11 2.74
C ILE A 385 -18.80 -9.06 3.76
N ASP A 386 -18.10 -7.93 3.69
CA ASP A 386 -18.38 -6.73 4.45
C ASP A 386 -18.17 -5.48 3.60
N LYS A 387 -18.31 -4.30 4.20
CA LYS A 387 -18.19 -3.02 3.50
C LYS A 387 -16.88 -2.78 2.75
N HIS A 388 -15.80 -3.53 3.05
CA HIS A 388 -14.48 -3.33 2.44
C HIS A 388 -14.31 -4.13 1.14
N ASN A 389 -14.94 -5.29 1.03
CA ASN A 389 -14.85 -6.17 -0.15
C ASN A 389 -16.20 -6.34 -0.89
N PHE A 390 -17.25 -5.66 -0.42
CA PHE A 390 -18.57 -5.64 -1.07
C PHE A 390 -18.50 -5.13 -2.51
N GLU A 391 -17.67 -4.11 -2.78
CA GLU A 391 -17.48 -3.59 -4.14
C GLU A 391 -16.95 -4.68 -5.08
N ASP A 392 -15.92 -5.42 -4.66
CA ASP A 392 -15.31 -6.46 -5.50
C ASP A 392 -16.31 -7.57 -5.83
N ALA A 393 -17.11 -7.98 -4.85
CA ALA A 393 -18.19 -8.95 -5.05
C ALA A 393 -19.27 -8.39 -5.99
N LEU A 394 -19.71 -7.16 -5.76
CA LEU A 394 -20.75 -6.50 -6.55
C LEU A 394 -20.32 -6.31 -8.01
N VAL A 395 -19.10 -5.83 -8.24
CA VAL A 395 -18.50 -5.64 -9.57
C VAL A 395 -18.37 -6.99 -10.28
N TYR A 396 -17.88 -8.04 -9.60
CA TYR A 396 -17.78 -9.38 -10.20
C TYR A 396 -19.16 -9.89 -10.65
N VAL A 397 -20.16 -9.85 -9.77
CA VAL A 397 -21.52 -10.32 -10.08
C VAL A 397 -22.14 -9.50 -11.22
N HIS A 398 -21.91 -8.19 -11.23
CA HIS A 398 -22.41 -7.29 -12.25
C HIS A 398 -21.75 -7.48 -13.62
N GLU A 399 -20.42 -7.53 -13.68
CA GLU A 399 -19.67 -7.49 -14.93
C GLU A 399 -19.42 -8.89 -15.53
N GLU A 400 -19.18 -9.91 -14.69
CA GLU A 400 -18.70 -11.23 -15.15
C GLU A 400 -19.81 -12.29 -15.29
N LEU A 401 -20.90 -12.20 -14.53
CA LEU A 401 -21.95 -13.24 -14.51
C LEU A 401 -23.08 -12.93 -15.50
N SER A 402 -23.44 -13.87 -16.37
CA SER A 402 -24.61 -13.70 -17.26
C SER A 402 -25.93 -13.81 -16.50
N LEU A 403 -27.01 -13.25 -17.06
CA LEU A 403 -28.35 -13.35 -16.46
C LEU A 403 -28.77 -14.82 -16.23
N ASN A 404 -28.52 -15.70 -17.21
CA ASN A 404 -28.84 -17.12 -17.09
C ASN A 404 -28.11 -17.78 -15.90
N LYS A 405 -26.85 -17.38 -15.64
CA LYS A 405 -26.12 -17.89 -14.48
C LYS A 405 -26.74 -17.41 -13.18
N LEU A 406 -27.04 -16.10 -13.08
CA LEU A 406 -27.63 -15.52 -11.88
C LEU A 406 -28.97 -16.19 -11.51
N GLN A 407 -29.81 -16.48 -12.50
CA GLN A 407 -31.11 -17.14 -12.29
C GLN A 407 -31.00 -18.59 -11.79
N ASN A 408 -29.84 -19.23 -11.99
CA ASN A 408 -29.60 -20.62 -11.58
C ASN A 408 -28.92 -20.71 -10.20
N ILE A 409 -28.56 -19.58 -9.57
CA ILE A 409 -27.94 -19.59 -8.24
C ILE A 409 -29.03 -19.69 -7.17
N GLU A 410 -28.92 -20.71 -6.30
CA GLU A 410 -29.77 -20.82 -5.12
C GLU A 410 -29.37 -19.77 -4.06
N VAL A 411 -30.09 -18.66 -4.02
CA VAL A 411 -29.78 -17.51 -3.14
C VAL A 411 -30.42 -17.59 -1.75
N GLU A 412 -31.34 -18.52 -1.50
CA GLU A 412 -32.12 -18.55 -0.23
C GLU A 412 -31.25 -18.70 1.01
N GLN A 413 -30.14 -19.43 0.89
CA GLN A 413 -29.20 -19.70 1.98
C GLN A 413 -28.13 -18.61 2.14
N LEU A 414 -28.04 -17.66 1.20
CA LEU A 414 -27.05 -16.58 1.19
C LEU A 414 -27.58 -15.34 1.93
N LYS A 415 -26.67 -14.58 2.54
CA LYS A 415 -26.97 -13.34 3.26
C LYS A 415 -26.60 -12.12 2.42
N GLN A 416 -25.32 -11.79 2.34
CA GLN A 416 -24.85 -10.57 1.68
C GLN A 416 -24.92 -10.73 0.15
N LEU A 417 -24.56 -11.90 -0.36
CA LEU A 417 -24.61 -12.18 -1.79
C LEU A 417 -26.02 -12.24 -2.35
N LYS A 418 -26.99 -12.66 -1.54
CA LYS A 418 -28.41 -12.66 -1.95
C LYS A 418 -28.84 -11.25 -2.39
N VAL A 419 -28.49 -10.23 -1.61
CA VAL A 419 -28.80 -8.83 -1.92
C VAL A 419 -28.14 -8.43 -3.24
N ILE A 420 -26.84 -8.67 -3.39
CA ILE A 420 -26.09 -8.36 -4.62
C ILE A 420 -26.71 -9.06 -5.85
N ILE A 421 -26.94 -10.36 -5.77
CA ILE A 421 -27.45 -11.17 -6.87
C ILE A 421 -28.87 -10.75 -7.25
N ASN A 422 -29.76 -10.54 -6.28
CA ASN A 422 -31.14 -10.15 -6.55
C ASN A 422 -31.21 -8.78 -7.27
N ILE A 423 -30.48 -7.81 -6.73
CA ILE A 423 -30.41 -6.46 -7.27
C ILE A 423 -29.84 -6.50 -8.71
N VAL A 424 -28.69 -7.14 -8.91
CA VAL A 424 -28.07 -7.26 -10.25
C VAL A 424 -28.95 -8.05 -11.23
N SER A 425 -29.59 -9.13 -10.78
CA SER A 425 -30.48 -9.94 -11.63
C SER A 425 -31.66 -9.13 -12.13
N TYR A 426 -32.31 -8.36 -11.23
CA TYR A 426 -33.41 -7.50 -11.61
C TYR A 426 -33.00 -6.50 -12.71
N PHE A 427 -31.81 -5.93 -12.59
CA PHE A 427 -31.30 -4.97 -13.58
C PHE A 427 -31.04 -5.59 -14.93
N LYS A 428 -30.45 -6.79 -14.95
CA LYS A 428 -30.19 -7.51 -16.20
C LYS A 428 -31.48 -7.94 -16.89
N ILE A 429 -32.58 -8.13 -16.17
CA ILE A 429 -33.90 -8.43 -16.74
C ILE A 429 -34.56 -7.18 -17.32
N ASN A 430 -34.64 -6.11 -16.53
CA ASN A 430 -35.53 -4.97 -16.84
C ASN A 430 -34.82 -3.82 -17.56
N ASN A 431 -33.50 -3.86 -17.73
CA ASN A 431 -32.64 -2.75 -18.20
C ASN A 431 -32.74 -1.45 -17.38
N ASN A 432 -33.58 -1.43 -16.35
CA ASN A 432 -33.85 -0.31 -15.43
C ASN A 432 -34.31 -0.85 -14.07
N ILE A 433 -34.40 0.03 -13.08
CA ILE A 433 -34.72 -0.30 -11.68
C ILE A 433 -36.13 0.24 -11.34
N ASN A 434 -36.81 -0.31 -10.33
CA ASN A 434 -38.05 0.28 -9.79
C ASN A 434 -37.77 1.08 -8.51
N GLU A 435 -38.80 1.74 -7.97
CA GLU A 435 -38.68 2.56 -6.77
C GLU A 435 -38.24 1.77 -5.53
N GLU A 436 -38.72 0.52 -5.38
CA GLU A 436 -38.36 -0.37 -4.27
C GLU A 436 -36.86 -0.68 -4.25
N ILE A 437 -36.31 -1.14 -5.37
CA ILE A 437 -34.88 -1.48 -5.48
C ILE A 437 -34.01 -0.23 -5.42
N PHE A 438 -34.48 0.89 -5.98
CA PHE A 438 -33.81 2.17 -5.83
C PHE A 438 -33.66 2.57 -4.36
N ASN A 439 -34.72 2.44 -3.56
CA ASN A 439 -34.68 2.73 -2.13
C ASN A 439 -33.75 1.76 -1.39
N GLU A 440 -33.77 0.47 -1.74
CA GLU A 440 -32.86 -0.52 -1.16
C GLU A 440 -31.38 -0.19 -1.44
N ILE A 441 -31.04 0.17 -2.68
CA ILE A 441 -29.68 0.64 -3.04
C ILE A 441 -29.28 1.84 -2.16
N LYS A 442 -30.16 2.84 -2.04
CA LYS A 442 -29.88 4.05 -1.26
C LYS A 442 -29.64 3.71 0.21
N GLU A 443 -30.45 2.84 0.80
CA GLU A 443 -30.25 2.36 2.17
C GLU A 443 -28.90 1.66 2.32
N ILE A 444 -28.49 0.80 1.38
CA ILE A 444 -27.20 0.12 1.43
C ILE A 444 -26.04 1.13 1.38
N ILE A 445 -26.09 2.09 0.46
CA ILE A 445 -25.07 3.14 0.33
C ILE A 445 -24.96 3.97 1.62
N LEU A 446 -26.11 4.38 2.18
CA LEU A 446 -26.16 5.21 3.39
C LEU A 446 -25.69 4.43 4.63
N ARG A 447 -26.18 3.19 4.81
CA ARG A 447 -25.80 2.30 5.92
C ARG A 447 -24.30 2.05 5.94
N ASN A 448 -23.72 1.78 4.77
CA ASN A 448 -22.29 1.49 4.64
C ASN A 448 -21.41 2.73 4.56
N LYS A 449 -22.01 3.90 4.27
CA LYS A 449 -21.32 5.16 3.95
C LYS A 449 -20.33 5.02 2.78
N VAL A 450 -20.70 4.20 1.78
CA VAL A 450 -19.88 3.91 0.61
C VAL A 450 -20.74 3.99 -0.66
N PRO A 451 -20.42 4.88 -1.61
CA PRO A 451 -21.10 4.96 -2.90
C PRO A 451 -20.53 3.90 -3.86
N TYR A 452 -21.05 2.67 -3.81
CA TYR A 452 -20.52 1.59 -4.64
C TYR A 452 -20.73 1.87 -6.14
N ILE A 453 -19.75 1.57 -7.01
CA ILE A 453 -19.73 2.03 -8.43
C ILE A 453 -20.98 1.58 -9.17
N VAL A 454 -21.27 0.28 -9.08
CA VAL A 454 -22.43 -0.34 -9.74
C VAL A 454 -23.74 0.27 -9.25
N PHE A 455 -23.84 0.54 -7.95
CA PHE A 455 -25.03 1.16 -7.38
C PHE A 455 -25.18 2.62 -7.77
N VAL A 456 -24.09 3.40 -7.81
CA VAL A 456 -24.11 4.78 -8.34
C VAL A 456 -24.60 4.81 -9.79
N TYR A 457 -24.10 3.89 -10.63
CA TYR A 457 -24.57 3.75 -12.02
C TYR A 457 -26.09 3.58 -12.08
N TYR A 458 -26.64 2.63 -11.30
CA TYR A 458 -28.08 2.36 -11.32
C TYR A 458 -28.92 3.47 -10.71
N THR A 459 -28.49 4.06 -9.59
CA THR A 459 -29.16 5.20 -8.96
C THR A 459 -29.29 6.36 -9.95
N LEU A 460 -28.20 6.71 -10.64
CA LEU A 460 -28.18 7.84 -11.58
C LEU A 460 -28.91 7.54 -12.89
N LYS A 461 -28.89 6.28 -13.35
CA LYS A 461 -29.67 5.84 -14.53
C LYS A 461 -31.17 5.93 -14.28
N TYR A 462 -31.62 5.61 -13.07
CA TYR A 462 -33.02 5.70 -12.66
C TYR A 462 -33.45 7.13 -12.41
N ASN A 463 -32.71 7.86 -11.59
CA ASN A 463 -33.02 9.24 -11.22
C ASN A 463 -31.75 10.09 -11.17
N ILE A 464 -31.49 10.80 -12.27
CA ILE A 464 -30.33 11.68 -12.41
C ILE A 464 -30.31 12.82 -11.37
N ASN A 465 -31.44 13.17 -10.74
CA ASN A 465 -31.48 14.19 -9.68
C ASN A 465 -30.66 13.80 -8.44
N GLU A 466 -30.43 12.52 -8.22
CA GLU A 466 -29.61 12.01 -7.11
C GLU A 466 -28.13 12.38 -7.20
N ILE A 467 -27.66 12.86 -8.36
CA ILE A 467 -26.26 13.26 -8.53
C ILE A 467 -25.82 14.30 -7.49
N LYS A 468 -26.74 15.15 -7.03
CA LYS A 468 -26.50 16.15 -5.99
C LYS A 468 -26.17 15.53 -4.63
N ASN A 469 -26.76 14.37 -4.33
CA ASN A 469 -26.62 13.72 -3.04
C ASN A 469 -25.27 13.02 -2.89
N PHE A 470 -24.60 12.68 -3.99
CA PHE A 470 -23.33 11.96 -3.94
C PHE A 470 -22.15 12.82 -3.45
N ILE A 471 -22.25 14.16 -3.49
CA ILE A 471 -21.15 15.03 -3.06
C ILE A 471 -20.75 14.83 -1.59
N CYS A 472 -21.69 14.35 -0.75
CA CYS A 472 -21.43 14.08 0.67
C CYS A 472 -20.37 12.99 0.91
N PHE A 473 -20.06 12.15 -0.07
CA PHE A 473 -19.02 11.12 0.02
C PHE A 473 -17.61 11.62 -0.30
N GLY A 474 -17.47 12.91 -0.61
CA GLY A 474 -16.21 13.54 -0.96
C GLY A 474 -15.97 13.59 -2.47
N LYS A 475 -15.44 14.73 -2.93
CA LYS A 475 -15.24 15.02 -4.35
C LYS A 475 -14.38 13.96 -5.05
N ASP A 476 -13.22 13.63 -4.51
CA ASP A 476 -12.25 12.74 -5.16
C ASP A 476 -12.81 11.32 -5.37
N LYS A 477 -13.59 10.83 -4.39
CA LYS A 477 -14.22 9.52 -4.47
C LYS A 477 -15.27 9.47 -5.59
N ILE A 478 -16.17 10.47 -5.63
CA ILE A 478 -17.18 10.56 -6.68
C ILE A 478 -16.55 10.80 -8.04
N GLU A 479 -15.52 11.63 -8.12
CA GLU A 479 -14.78 11.86 -9.36
C GLU A 479 -14.22 10.56 -9.94
N SER A 480 -13.55 9.75 -9.11
CA SER A 480 -13.02 8.44 -9.53
C SER A 480 -14.13 7.51 -10.03
N ILE A 481 -15.28 7.48 -9.35
CA ILE A 481 -16.43 6.66 -9.75
C ILE A 481 -16.98 7.15 -11.09
N LEU A 482 -17.24 8.44 -11.26
CA LEU A 482 -17.79 8.98 -12.50
C LEU A 482 -16.83 8.81 -13.68
N ILE A 483 -15.52 8.95 -13.48
CA ILE A 483 -14.51 8.66 -14.51
C ILE A 483 -14.58 7.18 -14.91
N HIS A 484 -14.64 6.27 -13.94
CA HIS A 484 -14.79 4.83 -14.20
C HIS A 484 -16.07 4.56 -15.00
N LEU A 485 -17.20 5.16 -14.59
CA LEU A 485 -18.47 4.98 -15.28
C LEU A 485 -18.42 5.49 -16.73
N CYS A 486 -17.90 6.70 -16.96
CA CYS A 486 -17.75 7.25 -18.31
C CYS A 486 -16.84 6.41 -19.22
N LYS A 487 -15.85 5.72 -18.62
CA LYS A 487 -14.88 4.89 -19.34
C LYS A 487 -15.47 3.53 -19.74
N ASN A 488 -16.23 2.91 -18.84
CA ASN A 488 -16.68 1.52 -18.98
C ASN A 488 -18.13 1.39 -19.47
N TYR A 489 -18.98 2.40 -19.27
CA TYR A 489 -20.41 2.37 -19.59
C TYR A 489 -20.76 3.51 -20.56
N TYR A 490 -20.60 3.28 -21.86
CA TYR A 490 -20.73 4.36 -22.87
C TYR A 490 -22.11 4.99 -22.91
N GLU A 491 -23.17 4.19 -22.79
CA GLU A 491 -24.56 4.64 -22.74
C GLU A 491 -24.87 5.51 -21.52
N PHE A 492 -24.07 5.39 -20.46
CA PHE A 492 -24.20 6.23 -19.26
C PHE A 492 -23.86 7.69 -19.53
N ASN A 493 -23.03 7.97 -20.55
CA ASN A 493 -22.59 9.33 -20.85
C ASN A 493 -23.77 10.26 -21.18
N GLU A 494 -24.83 9.75 -21.84
CA GLU A 494 -26.04 10.54 -22.11
C GLU A 494 -26.82 10.87 -20.84
N VAL A 495 -26.94 9.90 -19.91
CA VAL A 495 -27.58 10.09 -18.60
C VAL A 495 -26.83 11.16 -17.81
N LEU A 496 -25.50 11.03 -17.75
CA LEU A 496 -24.67 11.97 -17.03
C LEU A 496 -24.70 13.37 -17.67
N TYR A 497 -24.83 13.46 -18.99
CA TYR A 497 -24.90 14.74 -19.70
C TYR A 497 -26.20 15.47 -19.37
N LYS A 498 -27.32 14.75 -19.27
CA LYS A 498 -28.58 15.31 -18.73
C LYS A 498 -28.40 15.81 -17.29
N GLY A 499 -27.52 15.19 -16.51
CA GLY A 499 -27.15 15.64 -15.16
C GLY A 499 -26.56 17.05 -15.10
N LEU A 500 -25.90 17.52 -16.16
CA LEU A 500 -25.42 18.90 -16.24
C LEU A 500 -26.57 19.92 -16.20
N ASN A 501 -27.76 19.56 -16.68
CA ASN A 501 -28.96 20.40 -16.64
C ASN A 501 -29.70 20.34 -15.30
N VAL A 502 -29.44 19.31 -14.48
CA VAL A 502 -29.93 19.20 -13.10
C VAL A 502 -29.10 20.07 -12.16
N LEU A 503 -27.80 20.16 -12.44
CA LEU A 503 -26.81 20.95 -11.71
C LEU A 503 -26.84 22.43 -12.13
N LYS A 504 -28.03 23.04 -12.15
CA LYS A 504 -28.19 24.50 -12.31
C LYS A 504 -27.70 25.17 -11.03
N SER A 505 -26.46 25.65 -11.09
CA SER A 505 -25.66 26.53 -10.22
C SER A 505 -26.36 27.39 -9.14
N SER A 506 -27.25 26.80 -8.33
CA SER A 506 -27.91 27.48 -7.21
C SER A 506 -27.08 27.44 -5.93
N THR A 507 -26.14 26.50 -5.84
CA THR A 507 -25.27 26.30 -4.68
C THR A 507 -23.83 26.06 -5.12
N PHE A 508 -22.88 26.31 -4.21
CA PHE A 508 -21.47 25.98 -4.42
C PHE A 508 -21.25 24.47 -4.62
N SER A 509 -22.07 23.63 -3.96
CA SER A 509 -22.05 22.17 -4.14
C SER A 509 -22.48 21.74 -5.55
N ASP A 510 -23.49 22.39 -6.13
CA ASP A 510 -23.89 22.12 -7.52
C ASP A 510 -22.74 22.40 -8.48
N LEU A 511 -22.04 23.53 -8.27
CA LEU A 511 -20.88 23.92 -9.08
C LEU A 511 -19.74 22.90 -8.95
N LEU A 512 -19.39 22.49 -7.73
CA LEU A 512 -18.37 21.46 -7.51
C LEU A 512 -18.72 20.16 -8.24
N MET A 513 -19.95 19.66 -8.08
CA MET A 513 -20.40 18.45 -8.75
C MET A 513 -20.37 18.62 -10.28
N ARG A 514 -20.76 19.80 -10.80
CA ARG A 514 -20.74 20.08 -12.23
C ARG A 514 -19.32 20.02 -12.80
N THR A 515 -18.34 20.60 -12.11
CA THR A 515 -16.93 20.49 -12.52
C THR A 515 -16.42 19.05 -12.48
N THR A 516 -16.85 18.26 -11.49
CA THR A 516 -16.54 16.82 -11.39
C THR A 516 -17.11 16.04 -12.58
N VAL A 517 -18.36 16.31 -12.98
CA VAL A 517 -19.00 15.68 -14.14
C VAL A 517 -18.31 16.09 -15.45
N LEU A 518 -17.99 17.37 -15.63
CA LEU A 518 -17.29 17.82 -16.83
C LEU A 518 -15.90 17.17 -16.95
N LYS A 519 -15.18 17.05 -15.84
CA LYS A 519 -13.90 16.36 -15.77
C LYS A 519 -14.02 14.86 -16.07
N SER A 520 -15.06 14.19 -15.57
CA SER A 520 -15.27 12.77 -15.83
C SER A 520 -15.49 12.49 -17.31
N PHE A 521 -16.17 13.38 -18.03
CA PHE A 521 -16.31 13.29 -19.48
C PHE A 521 -14.97 13.42 -20.21
N ILE A 522 -14.10 14.34 -19.77
CA ILE A 522 -12.79 14.60 -20.36
C ILE A 522 -11.86 13.40 -20.19
N LEU A 523 -11.80 12.82 -18.98
CA LEU A 523 -10.88 11.73 -18.65
C LEU A 523 -11.45 10.34 -18.97
N GLY A 524 -12.77 10.15 -18.90
CA GLY A 524 -13.47 8.90 -19.20
C GLY A 524 -13.62 8.64 -20.70
N GLY A 525 -13.56 9.69 -21.53
CA GLY A 525 -12.94 9.56 -22.85
C GLY A 525 -13.83 9.19 -24.03
N LYS A 526 -15.15 9.43 -24.02
CA LYS A 526 -16.00 9.09 -25.19
C LYS A 526 -17.26 9.97 -25.36
N ILE A 527 -17.03 11.27 -25.50
CA ILE A 527 -18.05 12.27 -25.87
C ILE A 527 -18.14 12.42 -27.40
N PRO A 528 -19.33 12.66 -28.00
CA PRO A 528 -19.48 13.11 -29.38
C PRO A 528 -18.48 14.23 -29.74
N LYS A 529 -17.80 14.11 -30.90
CA LYS A 529 -16.73 15.04 -31.30
C LYS A 529 -17.18 16.51 -31.26
N GLU A 530 -18.43 16.74 -31.62
CA GLU A 530 -19.08 18.06 -31.66
C GLU A 530 -19.17 18.72 -30.27
N LEU A 531 -19.31 17.92 -29.20
CA LEU A 531 -19.48 18.42 -27.83
C LEU A 531 -18.15 18.54 -27.07
N ARG A 532 -17.06 17.94 -27.56
CA ARG A 532 -15.76 17.89 -26.85
C ARG A 532 -15.22 19.27 -26.53
N GLU A 533 -15.26 20.17 -27.50
CA GLU A 533 -14.81 21.55 -27.31
C GLU A 533 -15.66 22.27 -26.28
N LYS A 534 -16.99 22.21 -26.44
CA LYS A 534 -17.94 22.86 -25.53
C LYS A 534 -17.77 22.39 -24.09
N ILE A 535 -17.63 21.08 -23.88
CA ILE A 535 -17.43 20.49 -22.54
C ILE A 535 -16.09 20.93 -21.96
N PHE A 536 -15.02 20.90 -22.75
CA PHE A 536 -13.69 21.28 -22.26
C PHE A 536 -13.61 22.76 -21.89
N LEU A 537 -14.16 23.65 -22.74
CA LEU A 537 -14.23 25.07 -22.44
C LEU A 537 -15.12 25.36 -21.22
N SER A 538 -16.26 24.67 -21.08
CA SER A 538 -17.12 24.79 -19.90
C SER A 538 -16.41 24.35 -18.62
N TYR A 539 -15.66 23.23 -18.69
CA TYR A 539 -14.86 22.74 -17.57
C TYR A 539 -13.84 23.79 -17.12
N ILE A 540 -13.09 24.38 -18.06
CA ILE A 540 -12.09 25.41 -17.74
C ILE A 540 -12.75 26.62 -17.08
N ALA A 541 -13.84 27.12 -17.68
CA ALA A 541 -14.54 28.30 -17.18
C ALA A 541 -15.05 28.08 -15.74
N GLU A 542 -15.74 26.97 -15.51
CA GLU A 542 -16.37 26.70 -14.23
C GLU A 542 -15.38 26.26 -13.17
N LYS A 543 -14.34 25.51 -13.55
CA LYS A 543 -13.28 25.15 -12.62
C LYS A 543 -12.50 26.39 -12.22
N TYR A 544 -12.24 27.33 -13.14
CA TYR A 544 -11.66 28.63 -12.81
C TYR A 544 -12.58 29.44 -11.89
N TYR A 545 -13.88 29.53 -12.19
CA TYR A 545 -14.85 30.19 -11.31
C TYR A 545 -14.85 29.59 -9.89
N THR A 546 -14.82 28.27 -9.79
CA THR A 546 -14.72 27.54 -8.51
C THR A 546 -13.44 27.91 -7.77
N ILE A 547 -12.29 27.97 -8.46
CA ILE A 547 -11.01 28.37 -7.87
C ILE A 547 -11.11 29.79 -7.27
N ILE A 548 -11.67 30.75 -8.02
CA ILE A 548 -11.83 32.14 -7.54
C ILE A 548 -12.76 32.22 -6.32
N LYS A 549 -13.80 31.39 -6.24
CA LYS A 549 -14.69 31.35 -5.06
C LYS A 549 -14.06 30.60 -3.86
N CYS A 550 -13.11 29.68 -4.10
CA CYS A 550 -12.42 28.92 -3.05
C CYS A 550 -11.25 29.67 -2.40
N TYR A 551 -10.52 30.45 -3.19
CA TYR A 551 -9.24 31.02 -2.78
C TYR A 551 -9.28 32.54 -2.82
N ASP A 552 -8.55 33.17 -1.91
CA ASP A 552 -8.30 34.60 -1.95
C ASP A 552 -7.43 34.98 -3.17
N ASN A 553 -7.67 36.15 -3.75
CA ASN A 553 -6.95 36.63 -4.93
C ASN A 553 -5.43 36.74 -4.68
N GLU A 554 -5.01 37.05 -3.45
CA GLU A 554 -3.59 37.09 -3.06
C GLU A 554 -2.95 35.70 -3.11
N ILE A 555 -3.69 34.65 -2.74
CA ILE A 555 -3.22 33.26 -2.84
C ILE A 555 -2.99 32.90 -4.31
N ILE A 556 -3.95 33.26 -5.18
CA ILE A 556 -3.88 32.95 -6.60
C ILE A 556 -2.74 33.71 -7.28
N LYS A 557 -2.47 34.97 -6.89
CA LYS A 557 -1.41 35.79 -7.48
C LYS A 557 -0.01 35.42 -6.98
N HIS A 558 0.14 35.21 -5.68
CA HIS A 558 1.47 35.13 -5.05
C HIS A 558 1.83 33.75 -4.50
N ASN A 559 0.86 32.84 -4.33
CA ASN A 559 1.05 31.56 -3.64
C ASN A 559 0.49 30.36 -4.42
N LEU A 560 0.79 30.29 -5.73
CA LEU A 560 0.33 29.20 -6.62
C LEU A 560 0.69 27.78 -6.15
N TRP A 561 1.69 27.63 -5.28
CA TRP A 561 2.11 26.36 -4.70
C TRP A 561 1.07 25.74 -3.74
N ILE A 562 0.13 26.54 -3.22
CA ILE A 562 -0.99 26.06 -2.38
C ILE A 562 -2.02 25.30 -3.21
N LEU A 563 -2.20 25.66 -4.48
CA LEU A 563 -3.17 25.04 -5.37
C LEU A 563 -2.72 23.63 -5.78
N SER A 564 -3.68 22.78 -6.15
CA SER A 564 -3.36 21.49 -6.77
C SER A 564 -2.66 21.69 -8.13
N SER A 565 -1.97 20.65 -8.61
CA SER A 565 -1.37 20.65 -9.96
C SER A 565 -2.41 20.91 -11.06
N GLU A 566 -3.61 20.34 -10.91
CA GLU A 566 -4.75 20.58 -11.79
C GLU A 566 -5.19 22.05 -11.77
N GLU A 567 -5.34 22.66 -10.59
CA GLU A 567 -5.82 24.04 -10.49
C GLU A 567 -4.84 25.05 -11.05
N ARG A 568 -3.53 24.86 -10.82
CA ARG A 568 -2.49 25.65 -11.50
C ARG A 568 -2.59 25.55 -13.01
N PHE A 569 -2.79 24.33 -13.52
CA PHE A 569 -2.97 24.10 -14.95
C PHE A 569 -4.20 24.83 -15.50
N ILE A 570 -5.33 24.82 -14.78
CA ILE A 570 -6.55 25.53 -15.18
C ILE A 570 -6.33 27.04 -15.23
N ILE A 571 -5.65 27.62 -14.23
CA ILE A 571 -5.31 29.06 -14.22
C ILE A 571 -4.47 29.42 -15.44
N GLN A 572 -3.42 28.64 -15.72
CA GLN A 572 -2.52 28.89 -16.86
C GLN A 572 -3.23 28.74 -18.22
N LEU A 573 -4.12 27.76 -18.34
CA LEU A 573 -4.91 27.54 -19.55
C LEU A 573 -5.94 28.66 -19.75
N LYS A 574 -6.60 29.12 -18.68
CA LYS A 574 -7.48 30.29 -18.71
C LYS A 574 -6.71 31.56 -19.13
N GLU A 575 -5.55 31.81 -18.54
CA GLU A 575 -4.70 32.95 -18.92
C GLU A 575 -4.39 32.91 -20.42
N THR A 576 -4.01 31.74 -20.92
CA THR A 576 -3.71 31.53 -22.34
C THR A 576 -4.92 31.87 -23.23
N LEU A 577 -6.12 31.45 -22.84
CA LEU A 577 -7.35 31.71 -23.59
C LEU A 577 -7.73 33.21 -23.63
N SER A 578 -7.35 34.01 -22.63
CA SER A 578 -7.61 35.46 -22.64
C SER A 578 -6.95 36.21 -23.80
N TYR A 579 -5.89 35.63 -24.39
CA TYR A 579 -5.23 36.20 -25.56
C TYR A 579 -5.96 35.90 -26.88
N LYS A 580 -6.92 34.96 -26.93
CA LYS A 580 -7.51 34.44 -28.18
C LYS A 580 -7.93 35.52 -29.19
N TYR A 581 -8.65 36.55 -28.74
CA TYR A 581 -9.22 37.60 -29.59
C TYR A 581 -8.38 38.91 -29.61
N ASN A 582 -7.32 38.99 -28.80
CA ASN A 582 -6.46 40.17 -28.71
C ASN A 582 -5.06 39.94 -29.30
N ASP A 583 -4.54 38.73 -29.16
CA ASP A 583 -3.24 38.28 -29.66
C ASP A 583 -3.30 36.75 -29.89
N THR A 584 -3.93 36.35 -31.00
CA THR A 584 -4.15 34.94 -31.33
C THR A 584 -2.83 34.17 -31.48
N LEU A 585 -1.79 34.82 -32.01
CA LEU A 585 -0.46 34.22 -32.14
C LEU A 585 0.14 33.89 -30.78
N LYS A 586 0.12 34.83 -29.82
CA LYS A 586 0.55 34.58 -28.44
C LYS A 586 -0.28 33.47 -27.80
N CYS A 587 -1.60 33.45 -28.02
CA CYS A 587 -2.48 32.37 -27.53
C CYS A 587 -2.00 30.99 -28.02
N ILE A 588 -1.79 30.83 -29.33
CA ILE A 588 -1.33 29.58 -29.93
C ILE A 588 0.05 29.17 -29.40
N GLN A 589 0.98 30.12 -29.24
CA GLN A 589 2.31 29.86 -28.69
C GLN A 589 2.24 29.37 -27.24
N CYS A 590 1.48 30.06 -26.38
CA CYS A 590 1.25 29.67 -25.00
C CYS A 590 0.58 28.28 -24.91
N MET A 591 -0.41 27.98 -25.75
CA MET A 591 -1.04 26.66 -25.79
C MET A 591 -0.08 25.55 -26.18
N LYS A 592 0.83 25.79 -27.14
CA LYS A 592 1.85 24.81 -27.53
C LYS A 592 2.80 24.50 -26.38
N ASN A 593 3.15 25.48 -25.55
CA ASN A 593 3.98 25.24 -24.37
C ASN A 593 3.29 24.34 -23.34
N LEU A 594 1.96 24.39 -23.24
CA LEU A 594 1.18 23.54 -22.35
C LEU A 594 1.12 22.06 -22.80
N LEU A 595 1.47 21.75 -24.05
CA LEU A 595 1.49 20.37 -24.56
C LEU A 595 2.65 19.53 -24.00
N ASN A 596 3.68 20.17 -23.43
CA ASN A 596 4.84 19.50 -22.85
C ASN A 596 4.59 18.98 -21.41
N LEU A 597 3.40 19.25 -20.86
CA LEU A 597 2.99 18.77 -19.53
C LEU A 597 2.23 17.45 -19.68
N ASP A 598 2.74 16.39 -19.06
CA ASP A 598 2.08 15.08 -19.06
C ASP A 598 0.77 15.14 -18.28
N ASN A 599 -0.35 15.24 -19.00
CA ASN A 599 -1.68 15.30 -18.40
C ASN A 599 -2.75 14.69 -19.32
N GLY A 600 -3.88 14.29 -18.73
CA GLY A 600 -5.04 13.75 -19.44
C GLY A 600 -5.76 14.73 -20.38
N TYR A 601 -5.25 15.96 -20.55
CA TYR A 601 -5.89 17.04 -21.31
C TYR A 601 -5.26 17.29 -22.69
N ILE A 602 -4.10 16.69 -23.00
CA ILE A 602 -3.34 16.91 -24.25
C ILE A 602 -4.22 16.81 -25.51
N GLY A 603 -5.09 15.80 -25.58
CA GLY A 603 -5.98 15.61 -26.73
C GLY A 603 -6.94 16.78 -26.96
N TYR A 604 -7.40 17.43 -25.89
CA TYR A 604 -8.29 18.58 -25.95
C TYR A 604 -7.54 19.88 -26.27
N ILE A 605 -6.33 20.06 -25.75
CA ILE A 605 -5.46 21.19 -26.12
C ILE A 605 -5.15 21.17 -27.62
N LYS A 606 -4.80 20.00 -28.17
CA LYS A 606 -4.57 19.84 -29.62
C LYS A 606 -5.80 20.21 -30.45
N LEU A 607 -7.00 19.85 -29.96
CA LEU A 607 -8.26 20.20 -30.61
C LEU A 607 -8.47 21.72 -30.65
N LEU A 608 -8.20 22.43 -29.55
CA LEU A 608 -8.31 23.90 -29.53
C LEU A 608 -7.29 24.55 -30.47
N VAL A 609 -6.02 24.14 -30.40
CA VAL A 609 -4.95 24.66 -31.27
C VAL A 609 -5.29 24.47 -32.75
N GLY A 610 -5.86 23.32 -33.12
CA GLY A 610 -6.22 23.01 -34.51
C GLY A 610 -7.39 23.83 -35.06
N LYS A 611 -8.20 24.47 -34.20
CA LYS A 611 -9.35 25.28 -34.59
C LYS A 611 -9.12 26.79 -34.51
N PHE A 612 -8.06 27.23 -33.84
CA PHE A 612 -7.80 28.66 -33.69
C PHE A 612 -7.16 29.19 -34.98
N GLU A 613 -8.00 29.80 -35.81
CA GLU A 613 -7.55 30.59 -36.97
C GLU A 613 -7.15 32.01 -36.53
N GLU A 614 -6.26 32.64 -37.28
CA GLU A 614 -5.82 34.00 -36.99
C GLU A 614 -6.98 35.00 -37.16
N VAL A 615 -7.45 35.56 -36.04
CA VAL A 615 -8.54 36.53 -36.05
C VAL A 615 -7.96 37.94 -36.07
N THR A 616 -7.99 38.59 -37.23
CA THR A 616 -7.50 39.97 -37.36
C THR A 616 -8.66 40.97 -37.22
N ILE A 617 -8.82 41.55 -36.02
CA ILE A 617 -9.83 42.58 -35.78
C ILE A 617 -9.30 43.95 -36.26
N ASN A 618 -10.06 44.65 -37.09
CA ASN A 618 -9.71 45.97 -37.58
C ASN A 618 -9.60 46.99 -36.44
N LYS A 619 -8.44 47.66 -36.31
CA LYS A 619 -8.19 48.69 -35.27
C LYS A 619 -9.21 49.82 -35.28
N LYS A 620 -9.76 50.18 -36.46
CA LYS A 620 -10.82 51.18 -36.57
C LYS A 620 -12.09 50.73 -35.86
N VAL A 621 -12.46 49.45 -35.96
CA VAL A 621 -13.65 48.89 -35.30
C VAL A 621 -13.48 48.90 -33.78
N LYS A 622 -12.30 48.51 -33.26
CA LYS A 622 -12.02 48.56 -31.81
C LYS A 622 -12.13 49.98 -31.23
N ALA A 623 -11.77 51.02 -31.99
CA ALA A 623 -11.84 52.41 -31.54
C ALA A 623 -13.26 52.91 -31.26
N PHE A 624 -14.29 52.31 -31.88
CA PHE A 624 -15.70 52.69 -31.67
C PHE A 624 -16.38 51.98 -30.49
N LEU A 625 -15.75 50.96 -29.90
CA LEU A 625 -16.36 50.16 -28.83
C LEU A 625 -16.77 50.97 -27.59
N PRO A 626 -15.98 51.94 -27.08
CA PRO A 626 -16.38 52.72 -25.90
C PRO A 626 -17.67 53.52 -26.12
N GLU A 627 -17.81 54.13 -27.31
CA GLU A 627 -19.02 54.87 -27.69
C GLU A 627 -20.22 53.93 -27.84
N LEU A 628 -20.02 52.78 -28.48
CA LEU A 628 -21.05 51.73 -28.62
C LEU A 628 -21.56 51.26 -27.25
N VAL A 629 -20.67 50.96 -26.30
CA VAL A 629 -21.02 50.56 -24.93
C VAL A 629 -21.86 51.64 -24.24
N GLN A 630 -21.49 52.92 -24.39
CA GLN A 630 -22.24 54.03 -23.79
C GLN A 630 -23.64 54.19 -24.42
N ASN A 631 -23.76 54.00 -25.73
CA ASN A 631 -25.04 54.01 -26.43
C ASN A 631 -25.95 52.85 -25.96
N ILE A 632 -25.39 51.64 -25.80
CA ILE A 632 -26.11 50.48 -25.27
C ILE A 632 -26.60 50.74 -23.83
N ARG A 633 -25.75 51.28 -22.96
CA ARG A 633 -26.16 51.67 -21.58
C ARG A 633 -27.32 52.66 -21.60
N THR A 634 -27.30 53.61 -22.53
CA THR A 634 -28.40 54.58 -22.71
C THR A 634 -29.69 53.89 -23.14
N LEU A 635 -29.62 52.91 -24.06
CA LEU A 635 -30.78 52.09 -24.45
C LEU A 635 -31.35 51.29 -23.27
N ILE A 636 -30.48 50.68 -22.46
CA ILE A 636 -30.87 49.92 -21.27
C ILE A 636 -31.56 50.84 -20.24
N ASN A 637 -30.99 52.02 -19.96
CA ASN A 637 -31.58 53.01 -19.05
C ASN A 637 -32.96 53.49 -19.53
N ASN A 638 -33.14 53.57 -20.84
CA ASN A 638 -34.43 53.91 -21.47
C ASN A 638 -35.36 52.70 -21.64
N LYS A 639 -35.06 51.55 -20.99
CA LYS A 639 -35.83 50.29 -21.03
C LYS A 639 -36.02 49.70 -22.44
N LYS A 640 -35.17 50.07 -23.39
CA LYS A 640 -35.15 49.52 -24.76
C LYS A 640 -34.27 48.27 -24.84
N TYR A 641 -34.64 47.23 -24.08
CA TYR A 641 -33.78 46.06 -23.87
C TYR A 641 -33.51 45.24 -25.14
N GLN A 642 -34.52 45.07 -26.01
CA GLN A 642 -34.33 44.34 -27.27
C GLN A 642 -33.42 45.08 -28.24
N ASP A 643 -33.55 46.41 -28.32
CA ASP A 643 -32.67 47.24 -29.15
C ASP A 643 -31.23 47.19 -28.64
N ALA A 644 -31.05 47.24 -27.32
CA ALA A 644 -29.76 47.06 -26.68
C ALA A 644 -29.15 45.69 -27.00
N TYR A 645 -29.92 44.61 -26.86
CA TYR A 645 -29.49 43.25 -27.19
C TYR A 645 -29.07 43.12 -28.67
N ASN A 646 -29.92 43.57 -29.59
CA ASN A 646 -29.63 43.54 -31.03
C ASN A 646 -28.38 44.36 -31.39
N THR A 647 -28.15 45.47 -30.69
CA THR A 647 -26.95 46.31 -30.88
C THR A 647 -25.70 45.61 -30.35
N ILE A 648 -25.79 44.90 -29.23
CA ILE A 648 -24.69 44.09 -28.69
C ILE A 648 -24.33 42.96 -29.66
N GLU A 649 -25.32 42.20 -30.17
CA GLU A 649 -25.06 41.11 -31.11
C GLU A 649 -24.31 41.61 -32.35
N LYS A 650 -24.78 42.70 -32.96
CA LYS A 650 -24.09 43.33 -34.10
C LYS A 650 -22.68 43.78 -33.78
N GLY A 651 -22.45 44.28 -32.56
CA GLY A 651 -21.12 44.65 -32.09
C GLY A 651 -20.20 43.43 -31.98
N LEU A 652 -20.69 42.36 -31.36
CA LEU A 652 -19.96 41.11 -31.17
C LEU A 652 -19.71 40.37 -32.50
N ASP A 653 -20.60 40.48 -33.49
CA ASP A 653 -20.36 39.95 -34.84
C ASP A 653 -19.11 40.57 -35.51
N LEU A 654 -18.75 41.81 -35.14
CA LEU A 654 -17.63 42.54 -35.71
C LEU A 654 -16.29 42.30 -34.97
N VAL A 655 -16.34 42.10 -33.65
CA VAL A 655 -15.14 41.99 -32.81
C VAL A 655 -14.96 40.61 -32.16
N TYR A 656 -15.92 39.71 -32.34
CA TYR A 656 -16.01 38.37 -31.77
C TYR A 656 -16.11 38.31 -30.23
N PHE A 657 -15.37 39.16 -29.52
CA PHE A 657 -15.42 39.28 -28.07
C PHE A 657 -15.01 40.70 -27.63
N ASP A 658 -15.83 41.29 -26.77
CA ASP A 658 -15.47 42.45 -25.94
C ASP A 658 -16.04 42.24 -24.54
N PHE A 659 -15.25 42.52 -23.51
CA PHE A 659 -15.64 42.21 -22.13
C PHE A 659 -16.87 43.00 -21.69
N ASP A 660 -16.95 44.30 -22.00
CA ASP A 660 -18.05 45.15 -21.55
C ASP A 660 -19.35 44.81 -22.29
N LEU A 661 -19.26 44.55 -23.60
CA LEU A 661 -20.40 44.08 -24.40
C LEU A 661 -20.93 42.73 -23.87
N MET A 662 -20.03 41.80 -23.53
CA MET A 662 -20.41 40.50 -23.00
C MET A 662 -21.06 40.60 -21.61
N VAL A 663 -20.56 41.44 -20.71
CA VAL A 663 -21.19 41.68 -19.40
C VAL A 663 -22.59 42.29 -19.57
N LEU A 664 -22.77 43.23 -20.50
CA LEU A 664 -24.09 43.79 -20.81
C LEU A 664 -25.03 42.73 -21.40
N LYS A 665 -24.53 41.87 -22.30
CA LYS A 665 -25.29 40.74 -22.86
C LYS A 665 -25.75 39.79 -21.76
N TYR A 666 -24.84 39.39 -20.88
CA TYR A 666 -25.13 38.51 -19.74
C TYR A 666 -26.27 39.05 -18.87
N ASN A 667 -26.19 40.33 -18.47
CA ASN A 667 -27.22 40.96 -17.65
C ASN A 667 -28.59 41.04 -18.36
N LEU A 668 -28.60 41.30 -19.68
CA LEU A 668 -29.83 41.29 -20.47
C LEU A 668 -30.44 39.90 -20.60
N LEU A 669 -29.61 38.87 -20.83
CA LEU A 669 -30.07 37.48 -20.89
C LEU A 669 -30.70 37.03 -19.57
N LEU A 670 -30.12 37.42 -18.43
CA LEU A 670 -30.74 37.21 -17.12
C LEU A 670 -32.10 37.92 -17.01
N ASN A 671 -32.18 39.17 -17.45
CA ASN A 671 -33.45 39.92 -17.46
C ASN A 671 -34.52 39.27 -18.35
N PHE A 672 -34.13 38.59 -19.43
CA PHE A 672 -35.03 37.84 -20.31
C PHE A 672 -35.35 36.42 -19.82
N ASN A 673 -34.79 35.99 -18.68
CA ASN A 673 -34.85 34.62 -18.17
C ASN A 673 -34.24 33.56 -19.12
N TYR A 674 -33.27 33.96 -19.95
CA TYR A 674 -32.54 33.08 -20.86
C TYR A 674 -31.30 32.48 -20.17
N THR A 675 -31.55 31.54 -19.26
CA THR A 675 -30.53 31.02 -18.32
C THR A 675 -29.41 30.23 -18.99
N GLU A 676 -29.68 29.48 -20.06
CA GLU A 676 -28.67 28.66 -20.74
C GLU A 676 -27.71 29.55 -21.54
N GLU A 677 -28.27 30.52 -22.26
CA GLU A 677 -27.54 31.53 -23.01
C GLU A 677 -26.74 32.44 -22.08
N ALA A 678 -27.30 32.78 -20.91
CA ALA A 678 -26.59 33.55 -19.89
C ALA A 678 -25.38 32.76 -19.35
N MET A 679 -25.51 31.46 -19.10
CA MET A 679 -24.39 30.61 -18.67
C MET A 679 -23.31 30.49 -19.76
N GLU A 680 -23.71 30.33 -21.02
CA GLU A 680 -22.76 30.32 -22.13
C GLU A 680 -22.02 31.67 -22.28
N CYS A 681 -22.75 32.77 -22.11
CA CYS A 681 -22.19 34.12 -22.08
C CYS A 681 -21.20 34.29 -20.92
N LEU A 682 -21.55 33.84 -19.72
CA LEU A 682 -20.70 33.86 -18.53
C LEU A 682 -19.41 33.05 -18.74
N ASN A 683 -19.52 31.85 -19.31
CA ASN A 683 -18.35 31.03 -19.62
C ASN A 683 -17.41 31.75 -20.59
N ASN A 684 -17.95 32.41 -21.62
CA ASN A 684 -17.13 33.21 -22.54
C ASN A 684 -16.48 34.43 -21.87
N ILE A 685 -17.19 35.13 -20.95
CA ILE A 685 -16.59 36.20 -20.13
C ILE A 685 -15.38 35.67 -19.35
N ILE A 686 -15.54 34.52 -18.68
CA ILE A 686 -14.49 33.91 -17.86
C ILE A 686 -13.30 33.45 -18.71
N LEU A 687 -13.55 32.79 -19.85
CA LEU A 687 -12.50 32.21 -20.70
C LEU A 687 -11.67 33.27 -21.40
N TYR A 688 -12.32 34.28 -21.96
CA TYR A 688 -11.68 35.22 -22.89
C TYR A 688 -11.43 36.60 -22.28
N GLY A 689 -11.99 36.88 -21.10
CA GLY A 689 -11.72 38.10 -20.36
C GLY A 689 -10.34 38.12 -19.72
N ASP A 690 -9.78 39.32 -19.61
CA ASP A 690 -8.57 39.58 -18.83
C ASP A 690 -8.72 39.11 -17.37
N ILE A 691 -7.65 38.61 -16.75
CA ILE A 691 -7.68 38.02 -15.40
C ILE A 691 -8.22 39.00 -14.36
N ASP A 692 -7.73 40.24 -14.33
CA ASP A 692 -8.13 41.18 -13.29
C ASP A 692 -9.60 41.58 -13.46
N ARG A 693 -10.05 41.78 -14.70
CA ARG A 693 -11.45 42.10 -15.00
C ARG A 693 -12.39 40.95 -14.64
N VAL A 694 -12.04 39.71 -14.99
CA VAL A 694 -12.83 38.51 -14.67
C VAL A 694 -12.89 38.29 -13.16
N ASN A 695 -11.76 38.37 -12.46
CA ASN A 695 -11.74 38.17 -11.00
C ASN A 695 -12.62 39.22 -10.32
N ASN A 696 -12.48 40.50 -10.70
CA ASN A 696 -13.33 41.58 -10.17
C ASN A 696 -14.82 41.34 -10.47
N PHE A 697 -15.16 40.86 -11.67
CA PHE A 697 -16.54 40.53 -12.01
C PHE A 697 -17.09 39.41 -11.11
N ILE A 698 -16.34 38.31 -10.93
CA ILE A 698 -16.75 37.17 -10.09
C ILE A 698 -16.84 37.52 -8.60
N TYR A 699 -16.03 38.46 -8.10
CA TYR A 699 -16.14 38.90 -6.71
C TYR A 699 -17.38 39.75 -6.46
N ASN A 700 -17.80 40.53 -7.46
CA ASN A 700 -18.90 41.47 -7.33
C ASN A 700 -20.26 40.89 -7.73
N HIS A 701 -20.31 39.74 -8.41
CA HIS A 701 -21.51 39.07 -8.94
C HIS A 701 -21.49 37.57 -8.60
#